data_AF-C0H5A2-F1
#
_entry.id   AF-C0H5A2-F1
#
_cell.length_a   1.000
_cell.length_b   1.000
_cell.length_c   1.000
_cell.angle_alpha   90.00
_cell.angle_beta   90.00
_cell.angle_gamma   90.00
#
_symmetry.space_group_name_H-M   'P 1'
#
loop_
_entity.id
_entity.type
_entity.pdbx_description
1 polymer ?
#
loop_
_entity_poly.entity_id
_entity_poly.type
_entity_poly.pdbx_seq_one_letter_code
_entity_poly.pdbx_strand_id
1 'polypeptide(L)'
;MYCLNFYNVYIFNNLKRKLFNSQILKRGISDVCESKIITLTKSKEYDKFKIYRNNIYNNIYENQILHGVKVHNVDSKGYGEIALHVTRKHSLFFLKYFLLIPEEQVNIKVLQINKKKEKISFQVLCKTKKSKYEITPQCEHFSKCGGCMFQHIDYNFEKQLKRNLLISLCEKYNINILYSNQNYLQDDHNFVTLNEKKEQDLIEISQIKSEYINDNINNEDQDDSENANIMEERYLNNNNYKVINKNIIYDEEDEKHEFKNNDNNIIDNEYNNITIQKENGNKKKLHNIYQKEKNNEEKRNIYYAKLYNFIYSNDYNYRNKSSINFCVTDHLSIGFYKKNSYEICDINNCYIHDKYIQDIYTQIKNEIKEHFIKNNIYIFNKINNNGYLKSVDIKISDYNKEKQILINFIGYTLTNTQTKKNLITIANNLALKNPMIKGVLYNEQKNKLKQNKKEILLYGQNHIYHSYNKYIYKLGANTFFQPNQYLNQYIIRIISKIIEKYKINSSNTCLYDLFCGIGFYSIPLANLFDHVISIDYSIDNIKSLEENINLNKIKNIRCIQMDLFNQHNLKQINLHIRRYIVNTVKEKKIDLYDKIKEYIRLTFIQTNNENILVENIQKIQSPYSTLPRYIYEQLNNFNTNTFKENNDNIITKDIFKNPNVHNDEYINNNNNNDMEYSNDNDMIKFKQNEFVMPSPDLIIVNPPRKGCGKVFRRWIRGLCCKHIIYVSCNVHSQFKDISHLINLGYIIKDIIPLDTFPRTPHFETIVYLKLDCKKVHHSKEEILQFEMNEIKNKKKFKQE
;
A
#
# COMPACT_ATOMS: atom_id res chain seq x y z
N MET A 1 14.09 -51.32 20.88
CA MET A 1 14.63 -50.88 19.57
C MET A 1 14.01 -49.57 19.05
N TYR A 2 12.68 -49.41 19.04
CA TYR A 2 12.04 -48.18 18.53
C TYR A 2 12.48 -46.88 19.23
N CYS A 3 12.66 -46.89 20.56
CA CYS A 3 13.11 -45.70 21.30
C CYS A 3 14.57 -45.30 20.98
N LEU A 4 15.46 -46.27 20.72
CA LEU A 4 16.86 -46.02 20.33
C LEU A 4 16.95 -45.38 18.94
N ASN A 5 16.09 -45.80 18.00
CA ASN A 5 16.03 -45.18 16.67
C ASN A 5 15.53 -43.73 16.72
N PHE A 6 14.52 -43.42 17.55
CA PHE A 6 14.05 -42.04 17.72
C PHE A 6 15.12 -41.14 18.33
N TYR A 7 15.82 -41.61 19.37
CA TYR A 7 16.88 -40.85 20.01
C TYR A 7 18.08 -40.63 19.08
N ASN A 8 18.50 -41.66 18.34
CA ASN A 8 19.57 -41.54 17.36
C ASN A 8 19.20 -40.60 16.20
N VAL A 9 17.97 -40.65 15.68
CA VAL A 9 17.50 -39.74 14.63
C VAL A 9 17.42 -38.29 15.15
N TYR A 10 16.96 -38.08 16.39
CA TYR A 10 16.88 -36.75 16.99
C TYR A 10 18.28 -36.15 17.26
N ILE A 11 19.20 -36.95 17.84
CA ILE A 11 20.59 -36.55 18.06
C ILE A 11 21.28 -36.26 16.72
N PHE A 12 21.10 -37.13 15.72
CA PHE A 12 21.71 -36.96 14.40
C PHE A 12 21.16 -35.73 13.68
N ASN A 13 19.86 -35.48 13.73
CA ASN A 13 19.26 -34.26 13.18
C ASN A 13 19.74 -33.01 13.93
N ASN A 14 19.92 -33.07 15.25
CA ASN A 14 20.47 -31.96 16.03
C ASN A 14 21.96 -31.72 15.78
N LEU A 15 22.77 -32.78 15.61
CA LEU A 15 24.19 -32.70 15.24
C LEU A 15 24.35 -32.17 13.82
N LYS A 16 23.56 -32.67 12.87
CA LYS A 16 23.51 -32.15 11.50
C LYS A 16 23.09 -30.69 11.51
N ARG A 17 22.07 -30.30 12.32
CA ARG A 17 21.72 -28.88 12.54
C ARG A 17 22.86 -28.09 13.15
N LYS A 18 23.56 -28.57 14.19
CA LYS A 18 24.67 -27.84 14.84
C LYS A 18 25.88 -27.69 13.91
N LEU A 19 26.28 -28.74 13.21
CA LEU A 19 27.35 -28.72 12.20
C LEU A 19 26.97 -27.82 11.02
N PHE A 20 25.71 -27.85 10.57
CA PHE A 20 25.21 -26.98 9.50
C PHE A 20 25.08 -25.52 9.93
N ASN A 21 24.63 -25.27 11.17
CA ASN A 21 24.62 -23.96 11.79
C ASN A 21 26.05 -23.40 11.85
N SER A 22 27.06 -24.23 12.13
CA SER A 22 28.46 -23.80 12.06
C SER A 22 28.88 -23.34 10.65
N GLN A 23 28.36 -23.97 9.58
CA GLN A 23 28.65 -23.58 8.20
C GLN A 23 27.90 -22.32 7.75
N ILE A 24 26.66 -22.10 8.22
CA ILE A 24 25.94 -20.85 8.01
C ILE A 24 26.62 -19.71 8.80
N LEU A 25 27.02 -19.97 10.04
CA LEU A 25 27.74 -19.02 10.91
C LEU A 25 29.15 -18.70 10.39
N LYS A 26 29.78 -19.61 9.64
CA LYS A 26 31.07 -19.41 8.96
C LYS A 26 30.99 -18.54 7.69
N ARG A 27 29.79 -18.17 7.21
CA ARG A 27 29.68 -17.19 6.13
C ARG A 27 30.07 -15.82 6.68
N GLY A 28 31.32 -15.42 6.46
CA GLY A 28 31.71 -14.02 6.66
C GLY A 28 30.76 -13.12 5.87
N ILE A 29 30.31 -12.03 6.49
CA ILE A 29 29.46 -10.99 5.86
C ILE A 29 30.34 -10.13 4.95
N SER A 30 31.26 -10.76 4.21
CA SER A 30 32.19 -10.09 3.32
C SER A 30 31.44 -9.66 2.05
N ASP A 31 30.47 -8.78 2.25
CA ASP A 31 29.69 -8.12 1.23
C ASP A 31 30.36 -6.78 0.92
N VAL A 32 30.48 -6.47 -0.37
CA VAL A 32 30.95 -5.17 -0.85
C VAL A 32 29.74 -4.37 -1.30
N CYS A 33 29.65 -3.11 -0.90
CA CYS A 33 28.65 -2.17 -1.40
C CYS A 33 29.29 -0.89 -1.92
N GLU A 34 28.74 -0.34 -3.00
CA GLU A 34 29.07 1.00 -3.47
C GLU A 34 28.02 1.99 -2.96
N SER A 35 28.46 3.06 -2.31
CA SER A 35 27.61 4.17 -1.88
C SER A 35 27.90 5.42 -2.70
N LYS A 36 26.87 6.25 -2.92
CA LYS A 36 27.00 7.56 -3.56
C LYS A 36 27.29 8.63 -2.51
N ILE A 37 28.08 9.64 -2.85
CA ILE A 37 28.32 10.80 -2.00
C ILE A 37 27.04 11.66 -1.98
N ILE A 38 26.38 11.77 -0.82
CA ILE A 38 25.26 12.70 -0.64
C ILE A 38 25.78 13.93 0.09
N THR A 39 25.92 15.06 -0.61
CA THR A 39 26.35 16.31 0.02
C THR A 39 25.21 16.94 0.81
N LEU A 40 25.37 17.05 2.12
CA LEU A 40 24.34 17.57 3.02
C LEU A 40 24.11 19.09 2.88
N THR A 41 25.01 19.83 2.23
CA THR A 41 24.80 21.25 1.91
C THR A 41 23.70 21.44 0.87
N LYS A 42 23.47 20.43 0.01
CA LYS A 42 22.47 20.46 -1.06
C LYS A 42 21.14 19.81 -0.68
N SER A 43 21.08 19.07 0.44
CA SER A 43 19.89 18.32 0.83
C SER A 43 19.43 18.65 2.24
N LYS A 44 18.39 19.50 2.33
CA LYS A 44 17.66 19.77 3.58
C LYS A 44 16.79 18.59 4.04
N GLU A 45 16.57 17.60 3.17
CA GLU A 45 15.76 16.39 3.48
C GLU A 45 16.34 15.61 4.67
N TYR A 46 17.65 15.67 4.87
CA TYR A 46 18.35 14.90 5.90
C TYR A 46 18.63 15.67 7.19
N ASP A 47 18.21 16.93 7.32
CA ASP A 47 18.53 17.75 8.51
C ASP A 47 17.99 17.12 9.81
N LYS A 48 16.80 16.52 9.75
CA LYS A 48 16.16 15.80 10.87
C LYS A 48 16.58 14.33 10.99
N PHE A 49 17.44 13.85 10.09
CA PHE A 49 17.88 12.46 10.14
C PHE A 49 18.75 12.23 11.37
N LYS A 50 18.43 11.19 12.15
CA LYS A 50 19.15 10.82 13.38
C LYS A 50 20.18 9.75 13.07
N ILE A 51 21.44 9.99 13.43
CA ILE A 51 22.57 9.06 13.20
C ILE A 51 23.21 8.65 14.53
N TYR A 52 23.71 7.41 14.63
CA TYR A 52 24.51 6.98 15.77
C TYR A 52 25.80 7.79 15.85
N ARG A 53 26.16 8.27 17.05
CA ARG A 53 27.43 8.99 17.26
C ARG A 53 28.65 8.23 16.77
N ASN A 54 28.68 6.91 16.98
CA ASN A 54 29.77 6.03 16.52
C ASN A 54 29.94 5.96 14.99
N ASN A 55 28.96 6.45 14.22
CA ASN A 55 28.98 6.44 12.77
C ASN A 55 29.38 7.80 12.17
N ILE A 56 29.83 8.73 13.01
CA ILE A 56 30.33 10.04 12.62
C ILE A 56 31.85 9.98 12.57
N TYR A 57 32.41 10.41 11.45
CA TYR A 57 33.86 10.40 11.21
C TYR A 57 34.31 11.77 10.69
N ASN A 58 35.48 12.26 11.12
CA ASN A 58 36.03 13.53 10.61
C ASN A 58 36.32 13.45 9.12
N ASN A 59 36.99 12.37 8.71
CA ASN A 59 37.29 12.07 7.32
C ASN A 59 37.31 10.55 7.12
N ILE A 60 37.26 10.13 5.84
CA ILE A 60 37.44 8.73 5.44
C ILE A 60 38.51 8.63 4.34
N TYR A 61 39.39 7.63 4.47
CA TYR A 61 40.51 7.36 3.57
C TYR A 61 40.41 5.96 2.96
N GLU A 62 41.01 5.75 1.79
CA GLU A 62 41.12 4.41 1.20
C GLU A 62 41.88 3.47 2.14
N ASN A 63 41.47 2.20 2.17
CA ASN A 63 41.96 1.15 3.07
C ASN A 63 41.73 1.36 4.58
N GLN A 64 41.13 2.47 5.00
CA GLN A 64 40.77 2.69 6.41
C GLN A 64 39.76 1.65 6.89
N ILE A 65 39.92 1.20 8.14
CA ILE A 65 38.94 0.37 8.84
C ILE A 65 38.14 1.26 9.79
N LEU A 66 36.83 1.26 9.61
CA LEU A 66 35.86 1.91 10.48
C LEU A 66 35.38 0.87 11.50
N HIS A 67 35.70 1.09 12.77
CA HIS A 67 35.41 0.15 13.84
C HIS A 67 34.06 0.41 14.50
N GLY A 68 33.36 -0.67 14.86
CA GLY A 68 32.15 -0.58 15.71
C GLY A 68 30.97 0.19 15.11
N VAL A 69 30.91 0.26 13.78
CA VAL A 69 29.85 0.97 13.04
C VAL A 69 28.50 0.31 13.33
N LYS A 70 27.53 1.08 13.79
CA LYS A 70 26.19 0.59 14.15
C LYS A 70 25.25 0.55 12.94
N VAL A 71 24.42 -0.49 12.88
CA VAL A 71 23.35 -0.63 11.88
C VAL A 71 22.08 0.08 12.35
N HIS A 72 21.54 0.96 11.50
CA HIS A 72 20.38 1.81 11.82
C HIS A 72 19.05 1.09 11.65
N ASN A 73 18.84 0.53 10.46
CA ASN A 73 17.55 -0.02 10.09
C ASN A 73 17.71 -1.16 9.10
N VAL A 74 16.60 -1.76 8.69
CA VAL A 74 16.52 -2.60 7.50
C VAL A 74 15.69 -1.86 6.45
N ASP A 75 16.23 -1.75 5.24
CA ASP A 75 15.53 -1.06 4.16
C ASP A 75 14.35 -1.88 3.61
N SER A 76 13.56 -1.24 2.74
CA SER A 76 12.39 -1.87 2.09
C SER A 76 12.69 -3.08 1.21
N LYS A 77 13.97 -3.35 0.90
CA LYS A 77 14.42 -4.52 0.16
C LYS A 77 14.99 -5.61 1.07
N GLY A 78 15.10 -5.31 2.36
CA GLY A 78 15.55 -6.24 3.39
C GLY A 78 17.06 -6.21 3.66
N TYR A 79 17.74 -5.13 3.31
CA TYR A 79 19.17 -4.93 3.59
C TYR A 79 19.35 -4.08 4.85
N GLY A 80 20.26 -4.50 5.74
CA GLY A 80 20.67 -3.67 6.86
C GLY A 80 21.32 -2.40 6.33
N GLU A 81 20.80 -1.26 6.76
CA GLU A 81 21.21 0.07 6.34
C GLU A 81 22.03 0.73 7.44
N ILE A 82 23.20 1.21 7.06
CA ILE A 82 24.10 1.99 7.89
C ILE A 82 24.16 3.39 7.30
N ALA A 83 23.85 4.40 8.10
CA ALA A 83 24.19 5.76 7.77
C ALA A 83 25.57 6.10 8.33
N LEU A 84 26.44 6.69 7.51
CA LEU A 84 27.75 7.24 7.92
C LEU A 84 27.81 8.73 7.58
N HIS A 85 28.18 9.56 8.55
CA HIS A 85 28.37 10.99 8.33
C HIS A 85 29.85 11.34 8.38
N VAL A 86 30.34 11.97 7.32
CA VAL A 86 31.71 12.47 7.22
C VAL A 86 31.70 13.99 7.30
N THR A 87 32.15 14.53 8.43
CA THR A 87 31.90 15.91 8.84
C THR A 87 32.67 16.93 8.01
N ARG A 88 33.99 16.75 7.80
CA ARG A 88 34.84 17.68 7.02
C ARG A 88 34.38 17.82 5.56
N LYS A 89 33.84 16.76 4.97
CA LYS A 89 33.29 16.74 3.60
C LYS A 89 31.79 17.03 3.56
N HIS A 90 31.16 17.20 4.71
CA HIS A 90 29.73 17.39 4.86
C HIS A 90 28.89 16.38 4.05
N SER A 91 29.29 15.12 4.13
CA SER A 91 28.80 14.04 3.27
C SER A 91 28.13 12.95 4.09
N LEU A 92 26.94 12.53 3.66
CA LEU A 92 26.19 11.41 4.22
C LEU A 92 26.26 10.21 3.26
N PHE A 93 26.46 9.03 3.81
CA PHE A 93 26.47 7.77 3.05
C PHE A 93 25.45 6.82 3.63
N PHE A 94 24.69 6.15 2.77
CA PHE A 94 23.88 5.01 3.14
C PHE A 94 24.53 3.76 2.56
N LEU A 95 24.96 2.86 3.44
CA LEU A 95 25.52 1.56 3.10
C LEU A 95 24.45 0.50 3.32
N LYS A 96 24.35 -0.47 2.41
CA LYS A 96 23.30 -1.50 2.44
C LYS A 96 23.96 -2.87 2.34
N TYR A 97 23.84 -3.66 3.39
CA TYR A 97 24.43 -4.99 3.48
C TYR A 97 23.39 -6.05 3.80
N PHE A 98 23.50 -7.20 3.17
CA PHE A 98 22.62 -8.31 3.49
C PHE A 98 23.09 -8.97 4.81
N LEU A 99 22.18 -9.57 5.57
CA LEU A 99 22.42 -10.18 6.90
C LEU A 99 22.69 -9.24 8.08
N LEU A 100 22.75 -7.93 7.84
CA LEU A 100 22.87 -6.95 8.91
C LEU A 100 21.49 -6.58 9.49
N ILE A 101 21.43 -6.52 10.81
CA ILE A 101 20.24 -6.26 11.61
C ILE A 101 20.48 -4.99 12.45
N PRO A 102 19.46 -4.17 12.73
CA PRO A 102 19.60 -3.01 13.61
C PRO A 102 20.23 -3.35 14.96
N GLU A 103 20.94 -2.37 15.52
CA GLU A 103 21.74 -2.44 16.76
C GLU A 103 23.03 -3.26 16.65
N GLU A 104 23.27 -3.97 15.54
CA GLU A 104 24.54 -4.65 15.30
C GLU A 104 25.69 -3.67 15.15
N GLN A 105 26.88 -4.10 15.58
CA GLN A 105 28.12 -3.38 15.32
C GLN A 105 29.00 -4.21 14.37
N VAL A 106 29.58 -3.54 13.39
CA VAL A 106 30.44 -4.14 12.37
C VAL A 106 31.72 -3.34 12.17
N ASN A 107 32.78 -4.01 11.75
CA ASN A 107 33.96 -3.35 11.21
C ASN A 107 33.81 -3.27 9.68
N ILE A 108 34.02 -2.08 9.12
CA ILE A 108 33.88 -1.81 7.67
C ILE A 108 35.21 -1.30 7.12
N LYS A 109 35.72 -1.91 6.07
CA LYS A 109 36.86 -1.39 5.32
C LYS A 109 36.40 -0.48 4.19
N VAL A 110 37.00 0.70 4.09
CA VAL A 110 36.89 1.56 2.91
C VAL A 110 37.80 0.98 1.84
N LEU A 111 37.25 0.51 0.72
CA LEU A 111 38.03 -0.10 -0.34
C LEU A 111 38.61 0.92 -1.31
N GLN A 112 37.73 1.71 -1.93
CA GLN A 112 38.10 2.64 -3.00
C GLN A 112 37.22 3.89 -2.94
N ILE A 113 37.83 5.06 -3.13
CA ILE A 113 37.16 6.36 -3.20
C ILE A 113 37.26 6.88 -4.63
N ASN A 114 36.20 6.70 -5.40
CA ASN A 114 36.12 7.20 -6.77
C ASN A 114 35.52 8.62 -6.79
N LYS A 115 36.39 9.63 -6.68
CA LYS A 115 35.99 11.05 -6.75
C LYS A 115 35.29 11.41 -8.06
N LYS A 116 35.73 10.86 -9.21
CA LYS A 116 35.15 11.15 -10.54
C LYS A 116 33.70 10.67 -10.68
N LYS A 117 33.37 9.51 -10.10
CA LYS A 117 32.01 8.93 -10.15
C LYS A 117 31.14 9.31 -8.94
N GLU A 118 31.64 10.14 -8.03
CA GLU A 118 31.02 10.46 -6.73
C GLU A 118 30.61 9.21 -5.94
N LYS A 119 31.48 8.19 -5.93
CA LYS A 119 31.21 6.87 -5.35
C LYS A 119 32.32 6.41 -4.42
N ILE A 120 31.94 5.71 -3.37
CA ILE A 120 32.88 5.05 -2.44
C ILE A 120 32.44 3.60 -2.24
N SER A 121 33.40 2.70 -2.30
CA SER A 121 33.19 1.27 -2.10
C SER A 121 33.59 0.88 -0.67
N PHE A 122 32.74 0.13 0.00
CA PHE A 122 32.93 -0.33 1.36
C PHE A 122 32.75 -1.85 1.42
N GLN A 123 33.44 -2.51 2.35
CA GLN A 123 33.33 -3.94 2.61
C GLN A 123 33.13 -4.17 4.09
N VAL A 124 32.09 -4.91 4.47
CA VAL A 124 31.96 -5.39 5.85
C VAL A 124 32.99 -6.49 6.08
N LEU A 125 33.82 -6.34 7.11
CA LEU A 125 34.84 -7.32 7.49
C LEU A 125 34.25 -8.37 8.42
N CYS A 126 33.61 -7.93 9.51
CA CYS A 126 33.03 -8.80 10.52
C CYS A 126 31.97 -8.07 11.37
N LYS A 127 31.10 -8.85 12.04
CA LYS A 127 30.27 -8.37 13.15
C LYS A 127 31.12 -8.37 14.42
N THR A 128 31.25 -7.21 15.07
CA THR A 128 31.86 -7.07 16.40
C THR A 128 30.83 -7.24 17.51
N LYS A 129 29.56 -6.90 17.25
CA LYS A 129 28.42 -7.16 18.16
C LYS A 129 27.22 -7.63 17.35
N LYS A 130 26.67 -8.79 17.71
CA LYS A 130 25.44 -9.35 17.11
C LYS A 130 24.19 -8.73 17.70
N SER A 131 23.10 -8.70 16.93
CA SER A 131 21.80 -8.27 17.44
C SER A 131 21.23 -9.36 18.33
N LYS A 132 20.55 -8.96 19.41
CA LYS A 132 19.76 -9.91 20.22
C LYS A 132 18.58 -10.51 19.44
N TYR A 133 18.21 -9.90 18.31
CA TYR A 133 17.17 -10.39 17.40
C TYR A 133 17.73 -11.22 16.24
N GLU A 134 19.05 -11.46 16.20
CA GLU A 134 19.65 -12.37 15.23
C GLU A 134 19.28 -13.82 15.58
N ILE A 135 18.69 -14.53 14.62
CA ILE A 135 18.36 -15.96 14.74
C ILE A 135 19.00 -16.75 13.61
N THR A 136 19.16 -18.06 13.81
CA THR A 136 19.62 -18.92 12.73
C THR A 136 18.47 -19.21 11.76
N PRO A 137 18.63 -18.94 10.45
CA PRO A 137 17.63 -19.25 9.45
C PRO A 137 17.27 -20.74 9.42
N GLN A 138 15.98 -21.05 9.30
CA GLN A 138 15.51 -22.43 9.18
C GLN A 138 15.82 -23.02 7.79
N CYS A 139 15.83 -22.20 6.74
CA CYS A 139 16.14 -22.64 5.39
C CYS A 139 17.65 -22.74 5.14
N GLU A 140 18.12 -23.93 4.76
CA GLU A 140 19.52 -24.18 4.39
C GLU A 140 20.00 -23.37 3.18
N HIS A 141 19.06 -22.99 2.30
CA HIS A 141 19.31 -22.19 1.11
C HIS A 141 19.19 -20.68 1.36
N PHE A 142 18.88 -20.26 2.59
CA PHE A 142 18.84 -18.85 2.96
C PHE A 142 20.20 -18.20 2.64
N SER A 143 20.19 -16.90 2.32
CA SER A 143 21.29 -16.12 1.70
C SER A 143 21.54 -16.37 0.21
N LYS A 144 21.49 -17.63 -0.26
CA LYS A 144 21.71 -17.99 -1.68
C LYS A 144 20.46 -17.77 -2.53
N CYS A 145 19.32 -18.28 -2.04
CA CYS A 145 18.02 -18.14 -2.68
C CYS A 145 17.47 -16.70 -2.52
N GLY A 146 16.81 -16.18 -3.56
CA GLY A 146 16.19 -14.86 -3.56
C GLY A 146 14.78 -14.78 -2.97
N GLY A 147 14.22 -15.87 -2.44
CA GLY A 147 12.83 -15.93 -2.00
C GLY A 147 12.53 -15.23 -0.67
N CYS A 148 13.37 -15.41 0.35
CA CYS A 148 13.15 -14.87 1.70
C CYS A 148 14.30 -13.93 2.09
N MET A 149 13.99 -12.89 2.87
CA MET A 149 14.98 -11.88 3.28
C MET A 149 15.17 -11.81 4.79
N PHE A 150 14.19 -12.19 5.60
CA PHE A 150 14.19 -11.95 7.05
C PHE A 150 14.29 -13.21 7.93
N GLN A 151 14.63 -14.38 7.38
CA GLN A 151 14.76 -15.59 8.23
C GLN A 151 15.91 -15.53 9.26
N HIS A 152 16.84 -14.59 9.12
CA HIS A 152 17.90 -14.33 10.10
C HIS A 152 17.48 -13.36 11.21
N ILE A 153 16.26 -12.82 11.14
CA ILE A 153 15.69 -11.86 12.08
C ILE A 153 14.57 -12.54 12.86
N ASP A 154 14.51 -12.33 14.18
CA ASP A 154 13.38 -12.77 15.00
C ASP A 154 12.05 -12.24 14.45
N TYR A 155 11.01 -13.07 14.42
CA TYR A 155 9.76 -12.71 13.75
C TYR A 155 8.99 -11.59 14.47
N ASN A 156 9.10 -11.47 15.80
CA ASN A 156 8.50 -10.35 16.50
C ASN A 156 9.24 -9.05 16.17
N PHE A 157 10.56 -9.11 16.04
CA PHE A 157 11.34 -7.97 15.59
C PHE A 157 11.07 -7.62 14.12
N GLU A 158 10.85 -8.60 13.24
CA GLU A 158 10.40 -8.35 11.86
C GLU A 158 9.11 -7.51 11.82
N LYS A 159 8.09 -7.88 12.62
CA LYS A 159 6.85 -7.08 12.73
C LYS A 159 7.13 -5.67 13.25
N GLN A 160 8.03 -5.52 14.21
CA GLN A 160 8.46 -4.21 14.69
C GLN A 160 9.13 -3.38 13.60
N LEU A 161 10.00 -3.96 12.76
CA LEU A 161 10.63 -3.25 11.64
C LEU A 161 9.58 -2.79 10.62
N LYS A 162 8.61 -3.66 10.28
CA LYS A 162 7.50 -3.31 9.37
C LYS A 162 6.63 -2.19 9.94
N ARG A 163 6.35 -2.20 11.26
CA ARG A 163 5.65 -1.12 11.96
C ARG A 163 6.45 0.18 11.95
N ASN A 164 7.74 0.13 12.25
CA ASN A 164 8.60 1.31 12.25
C ASN A 164 8.69 1.93 10.85
N LEU A 165 8.71 1.10 9.79
CA LEU A 165 8.62 1.58 8.42
C LEU A 165 7.31 2.37 8.18
N LEU A 166 6.17 1.87 8.65
CA LEU A 166 4.89 2.61 8.54
C LEU A 166 4.90 3.93 9.30
N ILE A 167 5.42 3.93 10.53
CA ILE A 167 5.54 5.14 11.34
C ILE A 167 6.42 6.17 10.61
N SER A 168 7.57 5.75 10.09
CA SER A 168 8.48 6.63 9.35
C SER A 168 7.84 7.20 8.06
N LEU A 169 6.95 6.44 7.42
CA LEU A 169 6.18 6.92 6.27
C LEU A 169 5.12 7.93 6.69
N CYS A 170 4.46 7.72 7.83
CA CYS A 170 3.52 8.70 8.38
C CYS A 170 4.23 10.02 8.69
N GLU A 171 5.37 9.96 9.38
CA GLU A 171 6.21 11.13 9.67
C GLU A 171 6.68 11.84 8.39
N LYS A 172 7.19 11.09 7.41
CA LYS A 172 7.64 11.63 6.12
C LYS A 172 6.55 12.44 5.40
N TYR A 173 5.29 12.02 5.52
CA TYR A 173 4.16 12.68 4.87
C TYR A 173 3.32 13.53 5.84
N ASN A 174 3.85 13.87 7.02
CA ASN A 174 3.20 14.70 8.04
C ASN A 174 1.80 14.18 8.47
N ILE A 175 1.65 12.86 8.58
CA ILE A 175 0.43 12.20 9.06
C ILE A 175 0.57 11.98 10.57
N ASN A 176 -0.22 12.70 11.36
CA ASN A 176 -0.26 12.46 12.80
C ASN A 176 -1.00 11.14 13.07
N ILE A 177 -0.46 10.32 13.98
CA ILE A 177 -0.99 9.00 14.27
C ILE A 177 -1.26 8.81 15.75
N LEU A 178 -2.33 8.08 16.04
CA LEU A 178 -2.59 7.44 17.32
C LEU A 178 -2.44 5.93 17.13
N TYR A 179 -1.66 5.29 17.99
CA TYR A 179 -1.29 3.89 17.84
C TYR A 179 -2.01 3.00 18.85
N SER A 180 -2.51 1.84 18.39
CA SER A 180 -3.07 0.79 19.25
C SER A 180 -2.17 -0.45 19.26
N ASN A 181 -1.99 -1.05 20.45
CA ASN A 181 -1.30 -2.33 20.60
C ASN A 181 -2.13 -3.52 20.11
N GLN A 182 -3.44 -3.35 19.97
CA GLN A 182 -4.36 -4.32 19.43
C GLN A 182 -4.49 -4.18 17.91
N ASN A 183 -4.74 -5.31 17.24
CA ASN A 183 -5.06 -5.29 15.83
C ASN A 183 -6.52 -4.89 15.59
N TYR A 184 -6.85 -4.47 14.37
CA TYR A 184 -8.16 -3.90 14.02
C TYR A 184 -9.36 -4.83 14.29
N LEU A 185 -9.17 -6.14 14.22
CA LEU A 185 -10.25 -7.12 14.40
C LEU A 185 -10.47 -7.51 15.86
N GLN A 186 -9.57 -7.13 16.76
CA GLN A 186 -9.79 -7.24 18.21
C GLN A 186 -10.70 -6.10 18.68
N ASP A 187 -11.27 -6.26 19.86
CA ASP A 187 -12.07 -5.24 20.54
C ASP A 187 -11.18 -4.44 21.52
N ASP A 188 -11.73 -3.38 22.11
CA ASP A 188 -11.08 -2.54 23.15
C ASP A 188 -9.73 -1.92 22.74
N HIS A 189 -9.74 -1.09 21.69
CA HIS A 189 -8.54 -0.39 21.23
C HIS A 189 -8.17 0.79 22.14
N ASN A 190 -7.06 0.64 22.88
CA ASN A 190 -6.42 1.76 23.56
C ASN A 190 -5.45 2.47 22.63
N PHE A 191 -5.73 3.72 22.30
CA PHE A 191 -4.91 4.55 21.42
C PHE A 191 -3.99 5.46 22.21
N VAL A 192 -2.70 5.43 21.89
CA VAL A 192 -1.66 6.27 22.50
C VAL A 192 -0.90 7.05 21.44
N THR A 193 -0.41 8.24 21.78
CA THR A 193 0.59 8.92 20.95
C THR A 193 1.92 8.18 21.05
N LEU A 194 2.61 8.02 19.93
CA LEU A 194 3.98 7.50 19.94
C LEU A 194 4.92 8.59 20.46
N ASN A 195 5.55 8.35 21.60
CA ASN A 195 6.65 9.19 22.05
C ASN A 195 7.93 8.81 21.31
N GLU A 196 8.72 9.80 20.92
CA GLU A 196 10.08 9.55 20.47
C GLU A 196 10.84 8.87 21.62
N LYS A 197 11.35 7.65 21.39
CA LYS A 197 12.46 7.18 22.21
C LYS A 197 13.62 8.14 21.95
N LYS A 198 14.01 8.91 22.96
CA LYS A 198 15.35 9.49 22.98
C LYS A 198 16.33 8.33 23.17
N GLU A 199 16.72 7.69 22.07
CA GLU A 199 17.90 6.83 22.07
C GLU A 199 19.10 7.74 22.34
N GLN A 200 19.71 7.59 23.52
CA GLN A 200 20.79 8.44 24.01
C GLN A 200 21.97 8.51 23.02
N ASP A 201 22.13 7.50 22.15
CA ASP A 201 23.22 7.37 21.18
C ASP A 201 22.98 8.04 19.82
N LEU A 202 21.77 8.53 19.55
CA LEU A 202 21.42 9.18 18.29
C LEU A 202 21.57 10.71 18.40
N ILE A 203 22.13 11.33 17.36
CA ILE A 203 22.24 12.78 17.20
C ILE A 203 21.64 13.19 15.85
N GLU A 204 20.96 14.33 15.79
CA GLU A 204 20.42 14.84 14.53
C GLU A 204 21.51 15.45 13.66
N ILE A 205 21.41 15.25 12.34
CA ILE A 205 22.34 15.87 11.38
C ILE A 205 22.37 17.39 11.49
N SER A 206 21.23 18.04 11.79
CA SER A 206 21.12 19.48 12.08
C SER A 206 21.99 19.92 13.26
N GLN A 207 22.08 19.11 14.31
CA GLN A 207 22.90 19.37 15.50
C GLN A 207 24.39 19.25 15.17
N ILE A 208 24.77 18.23 14.41
CA ILE A 208 26.16 18.07 13.94
C ILE A 208 26.55 19.24 13.02
N LYS A 209 25.63 19.71 12.17
CA LYS A 209 25.84 20.92 11.33
C LYS A 209 26.18 22.14 12.17
N SER A 210 25.45 22.38 13.27
CA SER A 210 25.72 23.53 14.14
C SER A 210 27.04 23.41 14.90
N GLU A 211 27.41 22.21 15.35
CA GLU A 211 28.69 21.98 16.05
C GLU A 211 29.89 22.27 15.15
N TYR A 212 29.88 21.78 13.90
CA TYR A 212 31.00 21.98 12.95
C TYR A 212 31.11 23.39 12.36
N ILE A 213 30.00 24.14 12.30
CA ILE A 213 30.05 25.55 11.86
C ILE A 213 30.75 26.41 12.93
N ASN A 214 30.66 26.04 14.21
CA ASN A 214 31.33 26.78 15.29
C ASN A 214 32.83 26.49 15.39
N ASP A 215 33.28 25.26 15.10
CA ASP A 215 34.70 24.89 15.16
C ASP A 215 35.53 25.47 14.01
N ASN A 216 34.94 25.63 12.81
CA ASN A 216 35.63 26.24 11.66
C ASN A 216 35.85 27.76 11.80
N ILE A 217 35.30 28.41 12.84
CA ILE A 217 35.57 29.82 13.13
C ILE A 217 36.85 29.98 13.98
N ASN A 218 37.32 28.92 14.66
CA ASN A 218 38.41 29.04 15.63
C ASN A 218 39.69 28.24 15.33
N ASN A 219 39.78 27.47 14.25
CA ASN A 219 41.00 26.72 13.91
C ASN A 219 41.32 26.80 12.40
N GLU A 220 41.78 27.97 11.96
CA GLU A 220 42.80 28.03 10.90
C GLU A 220 44.15 27.91 11.62
N ASP A 221 44.92 26.87 11.26
CA ASP A 221 46.29 26.54 11.66
C ASP A 221 46.45 25.23 12.47
N GLN A 222 47.46 24.47 12.02
CA GLN A 222 48.04 23.23 12.58
C GLN A 222 47.54 21.90 12.00
N ASP A 223 48.35 21.41 11.05
CA ASP A 223 48.61 20.00 10.82
C ASP A 223 49.04 19.35 12.15
N ASP A 224 48.37 18.27 12.56
CA ASP A 224 49.03 17.17 13.27
C ASP A 224 48.17 15.91 13.32
N SER A 225 48.88 14.80 13.20
CA SER A 225 48.43 13.42 13.34
C SER A 225 47.94 13.09 14.75
N GLU A 226 47.11 12.05 14.84
CA GLU A 226 46.69 11.36 16.06
C GLU A 226 45.75 12.13 17.00
N ASN A 227 44.44 11.96 16.78
CA ASN A 227 43.49 11.89 17.90
C ASN A 227 42.26 11.06 17.49
N ALA A 228 42.39 9.75 17.69
CA ALA A 228 41.27 8.84 17.89
C ALA A 228 41.11 8.67 19.41
N ASN A 229 40.01 9.12 19.99
CA ASN A 229 39.20 8.38 20.95
C ASN A 229 38.06 9.24 21.49
N ILE A 230 36.90 8.60 21.57
CA ILE A 230 35.60 9.16 21.93
C ILE A 230 35.44 9.13 23.46
N MET A 231 34.88 10.23 23.97
CA MET A 231 34.56 10.50 25.36
C MET A 231 33.68 9.43 26.02
N GLU A 232 34.04 9.11 27.26
CA GLU A 232 33.36 8.21 28.18
C GLU A 232 32.17 8.85 28.94
N GLU A 233 31.19 7.99 29.19
CA GLU A 233 30.22 7.89 30.30
C GLU A 233 29.73 9.13 31.07
N ARG A 234 28.42 9.42 30.93
CA ARG A 234 27.56 9.83 32.06
C ARG A 234 26.19 9.14 32.01
N TYR A 235 25.73 8.76 33.20
CA TYR A 235 24.73 7.75 33.54
C TYR A 235 23.25 8.17 33.43
N LEU A 236 22.44 7.15 33.08
CA LEU A 236 21.11 6.72 33.54
C LEU A 236 20.10 7.73 34.17
N ASN A 237 18.92 7.86 33.54
CA ASN A 237 17.64 7.39 34.08
C ASN A 237 16.52 7.54 33.02
N ASN A 238 15.86 6.43 32.65
CA ASN A 238 14.80 6.40 31.64
C ASN A 238 13.59 5.61 32.16
N ASN A 239 12.51 6.33 32.47
CA ASN A 239 11.12 5.93 32.27
C ASN A 239 10.32 7.22 32.47
N ASN A 240 9.64 7.73 31.42
CA ASN A 240 8.53 8.66 31.59
C ASN A 240 7.70 8.74 30.31
N TYR A 241 6.46 8.28 30.41
CA TYR A 241 5.38 8.59 29.48
C TYR A 241 4.82 9.96 29.87
N LYS A 242 4.62 10.87 28.92
CA LYS A 242 3.85 12.10 29.14
C LYS A 242 2.47 11.97 28.51
N VAL A 243 1.43 12.09 29.32
CA VAL A 243 0.05 12.31 28.90
C VAL A 243 -0.08 13.77 28.49
N ILE A 244 -0.57 14.04 27.28
CA ILE A 244 -0.84 15.42 26.84
C ILE A 244 -2.28 15.76 27.22
N ASN A 245 -2.44 16.69 28.17
CA ASN A 245 -3.65 17.50 28.32
C ASN A 245 -3.62 18.63 27.30
N LYS A 246 -4.20 18.43 26.12
CA LYS A 246 -4.72 19.52 25.26
C LYS A 246 -5.96 19.00 24.55
N ASN A 247 -7.07 19.73 24.72
CA ASN A 247 -8.40 19.46 24.17
C ASN A 247 -8.35 18.84 22.77
N ILE A 248 -8.49 17.52 22.70
CA ILE A 248 -8.72 16.76 21.47
C ILE A 248 -10.20 16.91 21.16
N ILE A 249 -10.54 17.72 20.17
CA ILE A 249 -11.90 17.75 19.65
C ILE A 249 -12.01 16.53 18.74
N TYR A 250 -12.68 15.49 19.23
CA TYR A 250 -13.16 14.39 18.38
C TYR A 250 -14.25 14.93 17.46
N ASP A 251 -14.31 14.47 16.21
CA ASP A 251 -15.50 14.64 15.38
C ASP A 251 -16.66 13.94 16.12
N GLU A 252 -17.53 14.69 16.82
CA GLU A 252 -18.63 14.20 17.67
C GLU A 252 -19.75 13.43 16.94
N GLU A 253 -19.53 12.93 15.73
CA GLU A 253 -20.53 12.10 15.03
C GLU A 253 -20.29 10.59 15.12
N ASP A 254 -19.09 10.14 15.52
CA ASP A 254 -18.73 8.72 15.47
C ASP A 254 -18.14 8.23 16.83
N GLU A 255 -19.00 7.66 17.68
CA GLU A 255 -18.74 6.86 18.91
C GLU A 255 -18.32 7.57 20.21
N LYS A 256 -19.17 7.42 21.24
CA LYS A 256 -18.88 7.67 22.66
C LYS A 256 -17.97 6.56 23.21
N HIS A 257 -16.66 6.74 23.16
CA HIS A 257 -15.76 6.00 24.04
C HIS A 257 -15.28 6.94 25.15
N GLU A 258 -15.89 6.81 26.33
CA GLU A 258 -15.40 7.42 27.56
C GLU A 258 -14.04 6.82 27.92
N PHE A 259 -12.99 7.62 27.90
CA PHE A 259 -11.69 7.25 28.46
C PHE A 259 -11.81 7.21 29.99
N LYS A 260 -11.87 6.00 30.56
CA LYS A 260 -11.71 5.81 32.00
C LYS A 260 -10.25 6.02 32.38
N ASN A 261 -9.99 7.13 33.07
CA ASN A 261 -8.78 7.34 33.85
C ASN A 261 -8.76 6.33 35.01
N ASN A 262 -8.03 5.23 34.87
CA ASN A 262 -7.61 4.43 36.02
C ASN A 262 -6.27 5.01 36.51
N ASP A 263 -6.36 5.89 37.50
CA ASP A 263 -5.68 5.74 38.79
C ASP A 263 -5.86 7.04 39.58
N ASN A 264 -6.93 7.03 40.38
CA ASN A 264 -7.03 7.82 41.59
C ASN A 264 -5.90 7.35 42.52
N ASN A 265 -4.94 8.23 42.84
CA ASN A 265 -4.44 8.39 44.20
C ASN A 265 -3.43 9.53 44.32
N ILE A 266 -3.77 10.45 45.22
CA ILE A 266 -2.90 11.24 46.10
C ILE A 266 -2.60 12.71 45.70
N ILE A 267 -3.45 13.57 46.27
CA ILE A 267 -3.20 14.81 47.04
C ILE A 267 -2.79 16.10 46.30
N ASP A 268 -3.80 16.97 46.21
CA ASP A 268 -3.88 18.39 46.61
C ASP A 268 -2.63 19.29 46.71
N ASN A 269 -2.89 20.51 46.21
CA ASN A 269 -2.39 21.83 46.59
C ASN A 269 -1.10 22.41 45.97
N GLU A 270 -1.36 23.53 45.27
CA GLU A 270 -0.59 24.77 45.18
C GLU A 270 0.84 24.70 44.64
N TYR A 271 1.07 25.24 43.43
CA TYR A 271 2.12 26.24 43.20
C TYR A 271 1.84 27.05 41.93
N ASN A 272 1.28 28.23 42.16
CA ASN A 272 1.43 29.39 41.29
C ASN A 272 2.90 29.89 41.35
N ASN A 273 3.31 30.57 40.26
CA ASN A 273 4.46 31.48 40.16
C ASN A 273 5.88 30.89 40.14
N ILE A 274 6.34 30.51 38.95
CA ILE A 274 7.78 30.56 38.62
C ILE A 274 8.04 31.88 37.89
N THR A 275 8.39 32.89 38.68
CA THR A 275 8.96 34.16 38.22
C THR A 275 10.40 33.90 37.80
N ILE A 276 10.66 33.80 36.50
CA ILE A 276 12.03 33.70 35.97
C ILE A 276 12.71 35.06 36.17
N GLN A 277 13.62 35.11 37.14
CA GLN A 277 14.52 36.24 37.36
C GLN A 277 15.38 36.45 36.12
N LYS A 278 15.32 37.69 35.60
CA LYS A 278 16.12 38.17 34.48
C LYS A 278 17.51 38.50 35.01
N GLU A 279 18.51 37.75 34.59
CA GLU A 279 19.89 38.22 34.64
C GLU A 279 20.15 39.24 33.51
N ASN A 280 20.90 40.26 33.90
CA ASN A 280 21.17 41.49 33.18
C ASN A 280 21.99 41.27 31.90
N GLY A 281 21.68 42.01 30.84
CA GLY A 281 22.64 42.27 29.77
C GLY A 281 22.03 42.54 28.39
N ASN A 282 22.06 43.80 27.98
CA ASN A 282 21.93 44.30 26.60
C ASN A 282 20.53 44.37 25.96
N LYS A 283 19.89 45.50 26.29
CA LYS A 283 19.00 46.28 25.41
C LYS A 283 19.53 46.32 23.95
N LYS A 284 18.68 45.94 22.97
CA LYS A 284 18.40 46.74 21.75
C LYS A 284 17.34 46.07 20.87
N LYS A 285 16.21 46.78 20.71
CA LYS A 285 15.30 46.82 19.54
C LYS A 285 15.00 45.50 18.81
N LEU A 286 14.06 44.71 19.35
CA LEU A 286 13.21 43.84 18.54
C LEU A 286 11.84 43.66 19.19
N HIS A 287 11.15 44.78 19.47
CA HIS A 287 9.86 44.76 20.16
C HIS A 287 8.77 45.48 19.35
N ASN A 288 8.56 45.08 18.09
CA ASN A 288 7.37 45.46 17.32
C ASN A 288 6.92 44.43 16.25
N ILE A 289 7.39 43.18 16.28
CA ILE A 289 6.86 42.11 15.40
C ILE A 289 6.04 41.06 16.17
N TYR A 290 6.15 40.97 17.50
CA TYR A 290 5.48 39.91 18.27
C TYR A 290 4.15 40.28 18.98
N GLN A 291 3.51 41.40 18.63
CA GLN A 291 2.17 41.74 19.17
C GLN A 291 1.04 41.85 18.14
N LYS A 292 1.27 41.51 16.86
CA LYS A 292 0.18 41.43 15.85
C LYS A 292 -0.26 40.02 15.46
N GLU A 293 0.33 38.96 16.03
CA GLU A 293 -0.07 37.57 15.72
C GLU A 293 -0.92 36.88 16.81
N LYS A 294 -1.35 37.59 17.87
CA LYS A 294 -2.13 36.96 18.95
C LYS A 294 -3.65 36.89 18.77
N ASN A 295 -4.21 37.38 17.67
CA ASN A 295 -5.68 37.42 17.49
C ASN A 295 -6.24 36.64 16.28
N ASN A 296 -5.45 35.83 15.58
CA ASN A 296 -5.97 34.85 14.63
C ASN A 296 -5.22 33.52 14.80
N GLU A 297 -5.32 32.90 15.99
CA GLU A 297 -5.12 31.46 16.08
C GLU A 297 -6.30 30.80 15.37
N GLU A 298 -6.25 30.74 14.04
CA GLU A 298 -7.03 29.76 13.29
C GLU A 298 -6.72 28.40 13.92
N LYS A 299 -7.67 27.87 14.70
CA LYS A 299 -7.60 26.52 15.28
C LYS A 299 -7.47 25.53 14.14
N ARG A 300 -6.26 25.26 13.67
CA ARG A 300 -5.99 24.24 12.66
C ARG A 300 -6.36 22.90 13.28
N ASN A 301 -7.43 22.28 12.78
CA ASN A 301 -7.83 20.95 13.19
C ASN A 301 -6.69 19.97 12.87
N ILE A 302 -6.08 19.42 13.92
CA ILE A 302 -5.06 18.39 13.80
C ILE A 302 -5.78 17.06 13.63
N TYR A 303 -5.71 16.49 12.42
CA TYR A 303 -6.26 15.17 12.14
C TYR A 303 -5.30 14.08 12.57
N TYR A 304 -5.79 13.12 13.35
CA TYR A 304 -5.06 11.91 13.75
C TYR A 304 -5.61 10.67 13.04
N ALA A 305 -4.71 9.89 12.44
CA ALA A 305 -5.01 8.58 11.90
C ALA A 305 -4.82 7.49 12.97
N LYS A 306 -5.75 6.54 13.06
CA LYS A 306 -5.66 5.39 13.95
C LYS A 306 -4.79 4.31 13.30
N LEU A 307 -3.57 4.11 13.80
CA LEU A 307 -2.67 3.04 13.39
C LEU A 307 -2.86 1.82 14.30
N TYR A 308 -3.29 0.71 13.72
CA TYR A 308 -3.50 -0.54 14.45
C TYR A 308 -2.24 -1.42 14.42
N ASN A 309 -2.15 -2.37 15.34
CA ASN A 309 -1.09 -3.39 15.30
C ASN A 309 -1.31 -4.37 14.13
N PHE A 310 -0.22 -5.02 13.70
CA PHE A 310 -0.24 -5.98 12.60
C PHE A 310 -1.19 -7.15 12.88
N ILE A 311 -2.03 -7.46 11.88
CA ILE A 311 -2.68 -8.76 11.77
C ILE A 311 -1.69 -9.71 11.12
N TYR A 312 -1.42 -10.85 11.73
CA TYR A 312 -0.47 -11.82 11.19
C TYR A 312 -0.99 -13.25 11.39
N SER A 313 -0.43 -14.16 10.61
CA SER A 313 -0.59 -15.60 10.73
C SER A 313 0.77 -16.25 10.99
N ASN A 314 0.84 -17.58 10.85
CA ASN A 314 2.11 -18.31 10.80
C ASN A 314 3.05 -17.69 9.77
N ASP A 315 4.34 -17.65 10.12
CA ASP A 315 5.42 -17.07 9.31
C ASP A 315 5.89 -17.99 8.17
N TYR A 316 5.45 -19.25 8.20
CA TYR A 316 5.73 -20.29 7.21
C TYR A 316 4.44 -20.92 6.70
N ASN A 317 4.53 -21.68 5.60
CA ASN A 317 3.41 -22.39 4.99
C ASN A 317 2.23 -21.53 4.52
N TYR A 318 2.45 -20.23 4.27
CA TYR A 318 1.38 -19.32 3.86
C TYR A 318 1.19 -19.25 2.34
N ARG A 319 2.23 -19.58 1.55
CA ARG A 319 2.26 -19.28 0.13
C ARG A 319 1.51 -20.36 -0.66
N ASN A 320 0.33 -19.99 -1.15
CA ASN A 320 -0.58 -20.82 -1.94
C ASN A 320 -0.28 -20.85 -3.46
N LYS A 321 0.78 -20.17 -3.92
CA LYS A 321 1.28 -20.26 -5.30
C LYS A 321 2.80 -20.20 -5.34
N SER A 322 3.43 -21.16 -6.00
CA SER A 322 4.88 -21.18 -6.21
C SER A 322 5.25 -21.33 -7.68
N SER A 323 6.20 -20.50 -8.12
CA SER A 323 6.74 -20.52 -9.49
C SER A 323 8.19 -20.99 -9.45
N ILE A 324 8.42 -22.25 -9.79
CA ILE A 324 9.72 -22.93 -9.77
C ILE A 324 10.31 -22.91 -11.18
N ASN A 325 11.60 -22.62 -11.29
CA ASN A 325 12.31 -22.56 -12.57
C ASN A 325 13.20 -23.78 -12.74
N PHE A 326 13.43 -24.15 -14.00
CA PHE A 326 14.36 -25.20 -14.41
C PHE A 326 15.48 -24.59 -15.24
N CYS A 327 16.71 -25.07 -15.05
CA CYS A 327 17.86 -24.68 -15.87
C CYS A 327 18.84 -25.84 -15.94
N VAL A 328 19.50 -25.97 -17.09
CA VAL A 328 20.64 -26.88 -17.28
C VAL A 328 21.83 -26.02 -17.70
N THR A 329 22.84 -26.00 -16.85
CA THR A 329 24.20 -25.53 -17.18
C THR A 329 25.11 -26.76 -17.21
N ASP A 330 25.91 -26.98 -16.17
CA ASP A 330 26.72 -28.20 -15.98
C ASP A 330 25.88 -29.35 -15.41
N HIS A 331 24.82 -29.02 -14.67
CA HIS A 331 23.88 -29.94 -14.07
C HIS A 331 22.47 -29.35 -14.07
N LEU A 332 21.46 -30.22 -13.94
CA LEU A 332 20.07 -29.82 -13.81
C LEU A 332 19.81 -29.15 -12.45
N SER A 333 19.42 -27.88 -12.48
CA SER A 333 19.05 -27.08 -11.32
C SER A 333 17.54 -26.79 -11.32
N ILE A 334 16.87 -27.08 -10.19
CA ILE A 334 15.43 -26.87 -10.03
C ILE A 334 15.20 -26.02 -8.77
N GLY A 335 14.61 -24.85 -8.94
CA GLY A 335 14.34 -23.98 -7.80
C GLY A 335 14.05 -22.53 -8.15
N PHE A 336 14.56 -21.63 -7.31
CA PHE A 336 14.32 -20.19 -7.43
C PHE A 336 15.57 -19.46 -7.88
N TYR A 337 15.39 -18.28 -8.47
CA TYR A 337 16.53 -17.42 -8.79
C TYR A 337 17.33 -17.06 -7.54
N LYS A 338 18.66 -17.07 -7.67
CA LYS A 338 19.54 -16.41 -6.71
C LYS A 338 19.25 -14.91 -6.70
N LYS A 339 19.60 -14.25 -5.60
CA LYS A 339 19.39 -12.80 -5.45
C LYS A 339 20.07 -12.03 -6.58
N ASN A 340 19.35 -11.05 -7.14
CA ASN A 340 19.86 -10.16 -8.20
C ASN A 340 20.52 -10.91 -9.37
N SER A 341 20.06 -12.13 -9.65
CA SER A 341 20.67 -13.04 -10.61
C SER A 341 19.61 -13.81 -11.41
N TYR A 342 19.96 -14.24 -12.61
CA TYR A 342 19.17 -15.17 -13.42
C TYR A 342 19.61 -16.63 -13.27
N GLU A 343 20.56 -16.88 -12.37
CA GLU A 343 21.02 -18.21 -11.98
C GLU A 343 20.03 -18.84 -10.99
N ILE A 344 19.80 -20.14 -11.14
CA ILE A 344 18.88 -20.88 -10.28
C ILE A 344 19.65 -21.41 -9.08
N CYS A 345 19.16 -21.14 -7.88
CA CYS A 345 19.51 -21.85 -6.67
C CYS A 345 18.73 -23.18 -6.67
N ASP A 346 19.42 -24.30 -6.85
CA ASP A 346 18.81 -25.62 -6.66
C ASP A 346 18.41 -25.77 -5.19
N ILE A 347 17.11 -25.91 -4.93
CA ILE A 347 16.55 -25.94 -3.57
C ILE A 347 15.80 -27.25 -3.33
N ASN A 348 15.97 -27.88 -2.17
CA ASN A 348 15.24 -29.10 -1.82
C ASN A 348 13.93 -28.77 -1.10
N ASN A 349 13.99 -27.83 -0.16
CA ASN A 349 12.85 -27.44 0.67
C ASN A 349 12.67 -25.91 0.68
N CYS A 350 11.42 -25.46 0.63
CA CYS A 350 11.07 -24.05 0.77
C CYS A 350 9.99 -23.88 1.86
N TYR A 351 10.38 -23.33 3.02
CA TYR A 351 9.50 -23.22 4.19
C TYR A 351 8.32 -22.25 4.03
N ILE A 352 8.34 -21.36 3.04
CA ILE A 352 7.19 -20.48 2.77
C ILE A 352 6.12 -21.16 1.92
N HIS A 353 6.46 -22.24 1.20
CA HIS A 353 5.46 -23.05 0.49
C HIS A 353 4.43 -23.56 1.48
N ASP A 354 3.15 -23.49 1.13
CA ASP A 354 2.18 -24.38 1.77
C ASP A 354 2.70 -25.83 1.74
N LYS A 355 2.48 -26.58 2.83
CA LYS A 355 3.00 -27.94 2.99
C LYS A 355 2.68 -28.84 1.80
N TYR A 356 1.48 -28.73 1.23
CA TYR A 356 1.07 -29.54 0.08
C TYR A 356 1.80 -29.11 -1.20
N ILE A 357 2.13 -27.82 -1.35
CA ILE A 357 2.98 -27.35 -2.45
C ILE A 357 4.40 -27.90 -2.30
N GLN A 358 4.94 -27.98 -1.08
CA GLN A 358 6.26 -28.56 -0.84
C GLN A 358 6.31 -30.05 -1.20
N ASP A 359 5.26 -30.81 -0.88
CA ASP A 359 5.17 -32.23 -1.24
C ASP A 359 5.13 -32.40 -2.77
N ILE A 360 4.25 -31.66 -3.45
CA ILE A 360 4.15 -31.69 -4.93
C ILE A 360 5.44 -31.21 -5.59
N TYR A 361 6.08 -30.17 -5.05
CA TYR A 361 7.36 -29.70 -5.53
C TYR A 361 8.43 -30.81 -5.51
N THR A 362 8.50 -31.57 -4.41
CA THR A 362 9.44 -32.68 -4.25
C THR A 362 9.16 -33.79 -5.27
N GLN A 363 7.88 -34.12 -5.50
CA GLN A 363 7.48 -35.09 -6.50
C GLN A 363 7.83 -34.65 -7.92
N ILE A 364 7.53 -33.40 -8.29
CA ILE A 364 7.89 -32.83 -9.60
C ILE A 364 9.41 -32.87 -9.78
N LYS A 365 10.18 -32.48 -8.77
CA LYS A 365 11.65 -32.49 -8.84
C LYS A 365 12.19 -33.88 -9.18
N ASN A 366 11.62 -34.94 -8.59
CA ASN A 366 12.00 -36.32 -8.86
C ASN A 366 11.59 -36.77 -10.26
N GLU A 367 10.33 -36.54 -10.67
CA GLU A 367 9.83 -36.90 -12.00
C GLU A 367 10.65 -36.23 -13.11
N ILE A 368 10.96 -34.94 -12.95
CA ILE A 368 11.76 -34.18 -13.93
C ILE A 368 13.20 -34.69 -13.98
N LYS A 369 13.85 -34.97 -12.84
CA LYS A 369 15.20 -35.54 -12.83
C LYS A 369 15.25 -36.89 -13.55
N GLU A 370 14.29 -37.76 -13.26
CA GLU A 370 14.23 -39.08 -13.90
C GLU A 370 14.01 -38.99 -15.40
N HIS A 371 13.02 -38.20 -15.85
CA HIS A 371 12.70 -38.08 -17.27
C HIS A 371 13.72 -37.26 -18.06
N PHE A 372 14.47 -36.38 -17.39
CA PHE A 372 15.63 -35.70 -17.97
C PHE A 372 16.75 -36.69 -18.30
N ILE A 373 17.00 -37.66 -17.43
CA ILE A 373 18.05 -38.69 -17.63
C ILE A 373 17.60 -39.77 -18.61
N LYS A 374 16.39 -40.32 -18.45
CA LYS A 374 15.96 -41.52 -19.17
C LYS A 374 15.20 -41.24 -20.46
N ASN A 375 14.38 -40.19 -20.48
CA ASN A 375 13.30 -40.01 -21.47
C ASN A 375 13.50 -38.78 -22.37
N ASN A 376 14.69 -38.16 -22.37
CA ASN A 376 15.02 -37.01 -23.22
C ASN A 376 14.03 -35.83 -23.09
N ILE A 377 13.58 -35.51 -21.87
CA ILE A 377 12.94 -34.21 -21.62
C ILE A 377 14.01 -33.13 -21.67
N TYR A 378 13.84 -32.15 -22.57
CA TYR A 378 14.79 -31.05 -22.70
C TYR A 378 14.34 -29.83 -21.92
N ILE A 379 15.11 -29.51 -20.88
CA ILE A 379 15.00 -28.24 -20.15
C ILE A 379 15.56 -27.11 -21.02
N PHE A 380 14.87 -25.98 -21.01
CA PHE A 380 15.30 -24.81 -21.75
C PHE A 380 16.63 -24.26 -21.22
N ASN A 381 17.63 -24.23 -22.10
CA ASN A 381 18.93 -23.63 -21.84
C ASN A 381 18.99 -22.23 -22.49
N LYS A 382 19.21 -21.20 -21.67
CA LYS A 382 19.23 -19.80 -22.10
C LYS A 382 20.42 -19.44 -22.99
N ILE A 383 21.53 -20.18 -22.90
CA ILE A 383 22.80 -19.88 -23.59
C ILE A 383 22.67 -20.25 -25.07
N ASN A 384 22.21 -21.47 -25.36
CA ASN A 384 22.06 -21.99 -26.72
C ASN A 384 20.62 -21.95 -27.25
N ASN A 385 19.66 -21.48 -26.44
CA ASN A 385 18.24 -21.36 -26.79
C ASN A 385 17.57 -22.70 -27.18
N ASN A 386 18.07 -23.82 -26.66
CA ASN A 386 17.54 -25.16 -26.91
C ASN A 386 16.70 -25.69 -25.74
N GLY A 387 15.83 -26.65 -26.03
CA GLY A 387 14.91 -27.26 -25.06
C GLY A 387 13.57 -26.54 -24.96
N TYR A 388 12.59 -27.18 -24.31
CA TYR A 388 11.21 -26.70 -24.32
C TYR A 388 10.65 -26.43 -22.92
N LEU A 389 11.12 -27.11 -21.87
CA LEU A 389 10.54 -26.98 -20.53
C LEU A 389 11.30 -25.95 -19.69
N LYS A 390 10.60 -24.93 -19.17
CA LYS A 390 11.24 -23.74 -18.56
C LYS A 390 10.95 -23.60 -17.07
N SER A 391 9.71 -23.81 -16.67
CA SER A 391 9.28 -23.61 -15.28
C SER A 391 8.00 -24.38 -14.99
N VAL A 392 7.63 -24.44 -13.72
CA VAL A 392 6.33 -24.96 -13.26
C VAL A 392 5.74 -24.03 -12.21
N ASP A 393 4.45 -23.72 -12.37
CA ASP A 393 3.64 -23.06 -11.37
C ASP A 393 2.80 -24.12 -10.64
N ILE A 394 2.83 -24.10 -9.31
CA ILE A 394 1.95 -24.93 -8.46
C ILE A 394 1.03 -23.98 -7.72
N LYS A 395 -0.29 -24.19 -7.84
CA LYS A 395 -1.31 -23.45 -7.09
C LYS A 395 -2.10 -24.39 -6.21
N ILE A 396 -2.47 -23.92 -5.03
CA ILE A 396 -3.38 -24.61 -4.13
C ILE A 396 -4.49 -23.68 -3.68
N SER A 397 -5.66 -24.26 -3.42
CA SER A 397 -6.80 -23.56 -2.89
C SER A 397 -7.68 -24.49 -2.05
N ASP A 398 -8.42 -23.92 -1.11
CA ASP A 398 -9.46 -24.61 -0.35
C ASP A 398 -10.81 -24.55 -1.08
N TYR A 399 -11.47 -25.70 -1.22
CA TYR A 399 -12.83 -25.82 -1.71
C TYR A 399 -13.57 -26.92 -0.94
N ASN A 400 -14.71 -26.59 -0.33
CA ASN A 400 -15.51 -27.54 0.47
C ASN A 400 -14.70 -28.30 1.54
N LYS A 401 -13.79 -27.60 2.24
CA LYS A 401 -12.85 -28.18 3.23
C LYS A 401 -11.81 -29.16 2.65
N GLU A 402 -11.74 -29.32 1.33
CA GLU A 402 -10.70 -30.08 0.64
C GLU A 402 -9.68 -29.15 -0.02
N LYS A 403 -8.44 -29.64 -0.14
CA LYS A 403 -7.38 -28.97 -0.88
C LYS A 403 -7.43 -29.38 -2.35
N GLN A 404 -7.39 -28.40 -3.24
CA GLN A 404 -7.27 -28.63 -4.69
C GLN A 404 -5.96 -28.05 -5.20
N ILE A 405 -5.26 -28.81 -6.04
CA ILE A 405 -3.96 -28.44 -6.60
C ILE A 405 -4.06 -28.36 -8.13
N LEU A 406 -3.50 -27.28 -8.68
CA LEU A 406 -3.32 -27.09 -10.12
C LEU A 406 -1.82 -26.95 -10.41
N ILE A 407 -1.30 -27.80 -11.29
CA ILE A 407 0.09 -27.76 -11.75
C ILE A 407 0.11 -27.21 -13.18
N ASN A 408 0.92 -26.21 -13.43
CA ASN A 408 1.05 -25.59 -14.75
C ASN A 408 2.52 -25.53 -15.17
N PHE A 409 2.94 -26.48 -15.99
CA PHE A 409 4.23 -26.42 -16.67
C PHE A 409 4.21 -25.30 -17.71
N ILE A 410 5.35 -24.62 -17.86
CA ILE A 410 5.50 -23.50 -18.77
C ILE A 410 6.71 -23.77 -19.65
N GLY A 411 6.57 -23.52 -20.95
CA GLY A 411 7.62 -23.79 -21.90
C GLY A 411 7.38 -23.23 -23.30
N TYR A 412 8.11 -23.74 -24.28
CA TYR A 412 8.01 -23.35 -25.69
C TYR A 412 7.28 -24.42 -26.51
N THR A 413 7.02 -24.14 -27.80
CA THR A 413 6.26 -25.04 -28.67
C THR A 413 6.82 -26.47 -28.64
N LEU A 414 5.95 -27.46 -28.39
CA LEU A 414 6.32 -28.88 -28.44
C LEU A 414 6.39 -29.33 -29.90
N THR A 415 7.60 -29.58 -30.42
CA THR A 415 7.81 -29.98 -31.83
C THR A 415 7.61 -31.48 -32.08
N ASN A 416 7.70 -32.31 -31.04
CA ASN A 416 7.68 -33.77 -31.16
C ASN A 416 6.49 -34.38 -30.38
N THR A 417 5.80 -35.36 -30.97
CA THR A 417 4.71 -36.09 -30.31
C THR A 417 5.20 -36.87 -29.07
N GLN A 418 6.44 -37.36 -29.07
CA GLN A 418 7.03 -38.08 -27.96
C GLN A 418 7.24 -37.20 -26.71
N THR A 419 7.61 -35.92 -26.89
CA THR A 419 7.81 -35.02 -25.73
C THR A 419 6.48 -34.73 -25.05
N LYS A 420 5.40 -34.56 -25.82
CA LYS A 420 4.04 -34.45 -25.27
C LYS A 420 3.64 -35.71 -24.51
N LYS A 421 3.92 -36.91 -25.03
CA LYS A 421 3.65 -38.19 -24.33
C LYS A 421 4.38 -38.24 -22.99
N ASN A 422 5.66 -37.88 -22.95
CA ASN A 422 6.45 -37.89 -21.71
C ASN A 422 5.88 -36.92 -20.66
N LEU A 423 5.41 -35.73 -21.06
CA LEU A 423 4.74 -34.80 -20.15
C LEU A 423 3.41 -35.34 -19.61
N ILE A 424 2.64 -36.05 -20.45
CA ILE A 424 1.41 -36.74 -20.02
C ILE A 424 1.73 -37.84 -19.01
N THR A 425 2.78 -38.63 -19.24
CA THR A 425 3.24 -39.64 -18.28
C THR A 425 3.59 -39.02 -16.93
N ILE A 426 4.35 -37.93 -16.91
CA ILE A 426 4.66 -37.19 -15.68
C ILE A 426 3.36 -36.71 -15.01
N ALA A 427 2.44 -36.12 -15.77
CA ALA A 427 1.17 -35.63 -15.24
C ALA A 427 0.35 -36.75 -14.57
N ASN A 428 0.25 -37.91 -15.22
CA ASN A 428 -0.44 -39.08 -14.67
C ASN A 428 0.25 -39.62 -13.42
N ASN A 429 1.58 -39.73 -13.42
CA ASN A 429 2.35 -40.18 -12.26
C ASN A 429 2.14 -39.26 -11.04
N LEU A 430 2.16 -37.95 -11.26
CA LEU A 430 1.91 -36.97 -10.19
C LEU A 430 0.48 -37.11 -9.65
N ALA A 431 -0.52 -37.18 -10.53
CA ALA A 431 -1.92 -37.32 -10.13
C ALA A 431 -2.23 -38.63 -9.40
N LEU A 432 -1.62 -39.74 -9.82
CA LEU A 432 -1.72 -41.04 -9.13
C LEU A 432 -1.13 -40.98 -7.72
N LYS A 433 -0.03 -40.25 -7.53
CA LYS A 433 0.62 -40.06 -6.22
C LYS A 433 -0.13 -39.10 -5.30
N ASN A 434 -0.89 -38.16 -5.86
CA ASN A 434 -1.63 -37.18 -5.06
C ASN A 434 -3.02 -36.83 -5.66
N PRO A 435 -4.12 -37.39 -5.11
CA PRO A 435 -5.47 -37.17 -5.61
C PRO A 435 -6.01 -35.73 -5.39
N MET A 436 -5.27 -34.88 -4.66
CA MET A 436 -5.58 -33.44 -4.56
C MET A 436 -5.28 -32.69 -5.85
N ILE A 437 -4.45 -33.24 -6.73
CA ILE A 437 -4.18 -32.67 -8.06
C ILE A 437 -5.43 -32.82 -8.91
N LYS A 438 -6.09 -31.71 -9.20
CA LYS A 438 -7.27 -31.68 -10.09
C LYS A 438 -6.87 -31.43 -11.54
N GLY A 439 -5.69 -30.86 -11.77
CA GLY A 439 -5.26 -30.49 -13.11
C GLY A 439 -3.76 -30.40 -13.27
N VAL A 440 -3.28 -30.87 -14.43
CA VAL A 440 -1.91 -30.64 -14.90
C VAL A 440 -1.95 -30.06 -16.31
N LEU A 441 -1.29 -28.92 -16.49
CA LEU A 441 -1.32 -28.12 -17.70
C LEU A 441 0.08 -27.89 -18.25
N TYR A 442 0.16 -27.60 -19.55
CA TYR A 442 1.33 -27.08 -20.22
C TYR A 442 0.98 -25.81 -21.00
N ASN A 443 1.48 -24.67 -20.53
CA ASN A 443 1.32 -23.37 -21.17
C ASN A 443 2.53 -23.04 -22.06
N GLU A 444 2.30 -23.05 -23.38
CA GLU A 444 3.26 -22.64 -24.40
C GLU A 444 3.39 -21.11 -24.42
N GLN A 445 4.62 -20.60 -24.39
CA GLN A 445 4.93 -19.18 -24.56
C GLN A 445 5.41 -18.92 -25.99
N LYS A 446 4.98 -17.79 -26.60
CA LYS A 446 5.52 -17.36 -27.91
C LYS A 446 6.97 -16.91 -27.79
N ASN A 447 7.23 -16.00 -26.84
CA ASN A 447 8.47 -15.24 -26.71
C ASN A 447 8.90 -15.08 -25.24
N LYS A 448 10.10 -14.53 -25.01
CA LYS A 448 10.61 -14.12 -23.68
C LYS A 448 9.66 -13.18 -22.90
N LEU A 449 8.73 -12.51 -23.58
CA LEU A 449 7.71 -11.62 -23.00
C LEU A 449 6.58 -12.33 -22.23
N LYS A 450 6.65 -13.66 -22.02
CA LYS A 450 5.68 -14.46 -21.24
C LYS A 450 4.23 -14.41 -21.76
N GLN A 451 4.03 -14.11 -23.04
CA GLN A 451 2.71 -14.19 -23.66
C GLN A 451 2.37 -15.65 -23.95
N ASN A 452 1.25 -16.12 -23.42
CA ASN A 452 0.76 -17.47 -23.64
C ASN A 452 0.25 -17.60 -25.09
N LYS A 453 0.74 -18.63 -25.79
CA LYS A 453 0.34 -19.01 -27.14
C LYS A 453 -0.83 -19.98 -27.10
N LYS A 454 -0.72 -21.00 -26.22
CA LYS A 454 -1.61 -22.15 -26.18
C LYS A 454 -1.54 -22.81 -24.80
N GLU A 455 -2.70 -23.15 -24.25
CA GLU A 455 -2.83 -23.99 -23.05
C GLU A 455 -3.13 -25.42 -23.50
N ILE A 456 -2.36 -26.39 -22.99
CA ILE A 456 -2.52 -27.82 -23.28
C ILE A 456 -2.85 -28.52 -21.96
N LEU A 457 -4.01 -29.18 -21.92
CA LEU A 457 -4.40 -30.03 -20.81
C LEU A 457 -3.66 -31.37 -20.89
N LEU A 458 -2.88 -31.69 -19.86
CA LEU A 458 -2.16 -32.95 -19.74
C LEU A 458 -2.92 -33.98 -18.90
N TYR A 459 -3.62 -33.52 -17.85
CA TYR A 459 -4.42 -34.36 -16.97
C TYR A 459 -5.55 -33.54 -16.31
N GLY A 460 -6.71 -34.18 -16.12
CA GLY A 460 -7.81 -33.65 -15.30
C GLY A 460 -8.51 -32.45 -15.92
N GLN A 461 -8.58 -31.35 -15.17
CA GLN A 461 -9.24 -30.09 -15.56
C GLN A 461 -8.25 -28.93 -15.57
N ASN A 462 -8.58 -27.84 -16.26
CA ASN A 462 -7.70 -26.66 -16.37
C ASN A 462 -7.88 -25.60 -15.27
N HIS A 463 -8.65 -25.91 -14.25
CA HIS A 463 -8.97 -24.98 -13.16
C HIS A 463 -9.10 -25.72 -11.83
N ILE A 464 -9.06 -24.96 -10.74
CA ILE A 464 -9.46 -25.38 -9.40
C ILE A 464 -10.46 -24.38 -8.86
N TYR A 465 -11.14 -24.73 -7.77
CA TYR A 465 -12.07 -23.85 -7.09
C TYR A 465 -11.48 -23.29 -5.79
N HIS A 466 -11.97 -22.12 -5.40
CA HIS A 466 -11.73 -21.50 -4.10
C HIS A 466 -13.06 -21.18 -3.43
N SER A 467 -13.24 -21.59 -2.18
CA SER A 467 -14.39 -21.23 -1.37
C SER A 467 -14.02 -20.17 -0.33
N TYR A 468 -14.79 -19.08 -0.29
CA TYR A 468 -14.80 -18.12 0.83
C TYR A 468 -16.24 -17.97 1.34
N ASN A 469 -16.49 -18.44 2.56
CA ASN A 469 -17.85 -18.61 3.08
C ASN A 469 -18.72 -19.40 2.07
N LYS A 470 -19.82 -18.82 1.60
CA LYS A 470 -20.71 -19.40 0.58
C LYS A 470 -20.27 -19.14 -0.86
N TYR A 471 -19.25 -18.29 -1.07
CA TYR A 471 -18.86 -17.84 -2.39
C TYR A 471 -17.80 -18.75 -3.00
N ILE A 472 -17.92 -19.02 -4.29
CA ILE A 472 -17.07 -19.93 -5.06
C ILE A 472 -16.37 -19.15 -6.17
N TYR A 473 -15.06 -19.34 -6.31
CA TYR A 473 -14.27 -18.76 -7.40
C TYR A 473 -13.62 -19.88 -8.20
N LYS A 474 -13.64 -19.77 -9.52
CA LYS A 474 -12.91 -20.62 -10.45
C LYS A 474 -11.56 -19.99 -10.74
N LEU A 475 -10.49 -20.76 -10.53
CA LEU A 475 -9.10 -20.33 -10.67
C LEU A 475 -8.39 -21.17 -11.73
N GLY A 476 -8.03 -20.55 -12.86
CA GLY A 476 -7.18 -21.17 -13.89
C GLY A 476 -5.69 -21.01 -13.60
N ALA A 477 -4.85 -21.56 -14.49
CA ALA A 477 -3.39 -21.45 -14.37
C ALA A 477 -2.89 -20.00 -14.40
N ASN A 478 -3.50 -19.14 -15.21
CA ASN A 478 -3.08 -17.76 -15.40
C ASN A 478 -3.82 -16.75 -14.52
N THR A 479 -4.89 -17.18 -13.84
CA THR A 479 -5.67 -16.34 -12.93
C THR A 479 -4.80 -15.78 -11.81
N PHE A 480 -4.75 -14.45 -11.67
CA PHE A 480 -4.07 -13.81 -10.57
C PHE A 480 -4.87 -14.01 -9.27
N PHE A 481 -4.18 -14.40 -8.21
CA PHE A 481 -4.74 -14.51 -6.87
C PHE A 481 -3.68 -14.07 -5.87
N GLN A 482 -4.07 -13.33 -4.86
CA GLN A 482 -3.14 -12.81 -3.86
C GLN A 482 -2.46 -13.98 -3.12
N PRO A 483 -1.15 -13.89 -2.85
CA PRO A 483 -0.46 -14.87 -2.02
C PRO A 483 -0.95 -14.75 -0.58
N ASN A 484 -1.03 -15.88 0.14
CA ASN A 484 -1.61 -15.98 1.49
C ASN A 484 -3.15 -15.91 1.52
N GLN A 485 -3.78 -17.02 1.13
CA GLN A 485 -5.25 -17.16 1.11
C GLN A 485 -5.90 -16.86 2.47
N TYR A 486 -5.24 -17.16 3.59
CA TYR A 486 -5.79 -16.94 4.92
C TYR A 486 -5.92 -15.45 5.21
N LEU A 487 -4.84 -14.67 5.05
CA LEU A 487 -4.89 -13.23 5.31
C LEU A 487 -5.69 -12.44 4.26
N ASN A 488 -5.83 -12.95 3.03
CA ASN A 488 -6.75 -12.35 2.06
C ASN A 488 -8.20 -12.34 2.54
N GLN A 489 -8.65 -13.40 3.23
CA GLN A 489 -9.99 -13.45 3.81
C GLN A 489 -10.15 -12.41 4.94
N TYR A 490 -9.07 -12.11 5.67
CA TYR A 490 -9.07 -11.06 6.67
C TYR A 490 -9.21 -9.66 6.05
N ILE A 491 -8.66 -9.43 4.85
CA ILE A 491 -8.87 -8.16 4.12
C ILE A 491 -10.38 -7.91 3.90
N ILE A 492 -11.14 -8.92 3.45
CA ILE A 492 -12.59 -8.79 3.28
C ILE A 492 -13.28 -8.49 4.62
N ARG A 493 -12.93 -9.22 5.69
CA ARG A 493 -13.48 -8.98 7.03
C ARG A 493 -13.23 -7.55 7.52
N ILE A 494 -12.04 -7.03 7.28
CA ILE A 494 -11.67 -5.65 7.62
C ILE A 494 -12.50 -4.66 6.82
N ILE A 495 -12.62 -4.85 5.51
CA ILE A 495 -13.43 -3.99 4.64
C ILE A 495 -14.90 -4.00 5.09
N SER A 496 -15.48 -5.17 5.37
CA SER A 496 -16.84 -5.27 5.90
C SER A 496 -17.00 -4.55 7.24
N LYS A 497 -16.04 -4.69 8.17
CA LYS A 497 -16.06 -3.98 9.46
C LYS A 497 -15.91 -2.46 9.28
N ILE A 498 -15.12 -1.98 8.31
CA ILE A 498 -15.05 -0.55 7.96
C ILE A 498 -16.40 -0.05 7.44
N ILE A 499 -17.05 -0.78 6.53
CA ILE A 499 -18.35 -0.43 5.97
C ILE A 499 -19.41 -0.29 7.08
N GLU A 500 -19.45 -1.26 8.01
CA GLU A 500 -20.35 -1.26 9.16
C GLU A 500 -20.04 -0.11 10.13
N LYS A 501 -18.78 0.00 10.58
CA LYS A 501 -18.33 1.01 11.56
C LYS A 501 -18.62 2.44 11.11
N TYR A 502 -18.36 2.75 9.83
CA TYR A 502 -18.58 4.09 9.29
C TYR A 502 -19.89 4.25 8.52
N LYS A 503 -20.82 3.27 8.64
CA LYS A 503 -22.17 3.31 8.06
C LYS A 503 -22.16 3.69 6.57
N ILE A 504 -21.25 3.09 5.81
CA ILE A 504 -21.01 3.44 4.40
C ILE A 504 -22.17 2.96 3.50
N ASN A 505 -22.89 1.91 3.91
CA ASN A 505 -24.01 1.30 3.20
C ASN A 505 -25.37 1.90 3.62
N SER A 506 -25.67 3.12 3.17
CA SER A 506 -27.04 3.67 3.17
C SER A 506 -27.86 3.14 1.98
N SER A 507 -29.14 3.50 1.86
CA SER A 507 -30.00 3.07 0.74
C SER A 507 -29.54 3.65 -0.61
N ASN A 508 -29.61 2.87 -1.70
CA ASN A 508 -29.17 3.23 -3.06
C ASN A 508 -27.65 3.43 -3.23
N THR A 509 -26.82 2.57 -2.63
CA THR A 509 -25.35 2.75 -2.61
C THR A 509 -24.61 2.01 -3.74
N CYS A 510 -23.51 2.62 -4.20
CA CYS A 510 -22.63 2.06 -5.22
C CYS A 510 -21.18 1.88 -4.75
N LEU A 511 -20.65 0.66 -4.91
CA LEU A 511 -19.23 0.34 -4.70
C LEU A 511 -18.49 0.33 -6.04
N TYR A 512 -17.35 1.02 -6.10
CA TYR A 512 -16.37 0.86 -7.17
C TYR A 512 -15.19 0.03 -6.67
N ASP A 513 -14.99 -1.16 -7.24
CA ASP A 513 -13.80 -2.00 -7.04
C ASP A 513 -12.82 -1.76 -8.20
N LEU A 514 -11.81 -0.91 -7.98
CA LEU A 514 -10.85 -0.50 -8.99
C LEU A 514 -9.60 -1.39 -8.93
N PHE A 515 -9.19 -1.91 -10.09
CA PHE A 515 -8.22 -2.99 -10.23
C PHE A 515 -8.74 -4.30 -9.62
N CYS A 516 -9.99 -4.65 -9.94
CA CYS A 516 -10.77 -5.68 -9.24
C CYS A 516 -10.23 -7.11 -9.39
N GLY A 517 -9.35 -7.38 -10.37
CA GLY A 517 -8.92 -8.74 -10.68
C GLY A 517 -10.12 -9.64 -10.97
N ILE A 518 -10.19 -10.77 -10.27
CA ILE A 518 -11.31 -11.72 -10.38
C ILE A 518 -12.49 -11.42 -9.46
N GLY A 519 -12.58 -10.18 -8.94
CA GLY A 519 -13.62 -9.69 -8.04
C GLY A 519 -13.65 -10.36 -6.67
N PHE A 520 -12.46 -10.60 -6.10
CA PHE A 520 -12.33 -11.17 -4.75
C PHE A 520 -12.95 -10.27 -3.66
N TYR A 521 -12.99 -8.95 -3.87
CA TYR A 521 -13.72 -8.02 -2.98
C TYR A 521 -15.15 -7.78 -3.47
N SER A 522 -15.33 -7.59 -4.79
CA SER A 522 -16.63 -7.35 -5.43
C SER A 522 -17.71 -8.38 -5.03
N ILE A 523 -17.41 -9.68 -5.15
CA ILE A 523 -18.38 -10.77 -4.92
C ILE A 523 -18.90 -10.81 -3.47
N PRO A 524 -18.05 -10.83 -2.44
CA PRO A 524 -18.52 -10.96 -1.07
C PRO A 524 -19.17 -9.69 -0.52
N LEU A 525 -18.85 -8.53 -1.09
CA LEU A 525 -19.45 -7.25 -0.71
C LEU A 525 -20.72 -6.91 -1.50
N ALA A 526 -21.04 -7.67 -2.56
CA ALA A 526 -22.16 -7.35 -3.45
C ALA A 526 -23.52 -7.24 -2.76
N ASN A 527 -23.75 -8.00 -1.69
CA ASN A 527 -25.01 -7.93 -0.95
C ASN A 527 -25.14 -6.69 -0.04
N LEU A 528 -24.08 -5.88 0.10
CA LEU A 528 -24.07 -4.65 0.90
C LEU A 528 -24.36 -3.39 0.07
N PHE A 529 -24.44 -3.51 -1.26
CA PHE A 529 -24.60 -2.39 -2.19
C PHE A 529 -25.67 -2.71 -3.24
N ASP A 530 -26.33 -1.69 -3.77
CA ASP A 530 -27.30 -1.85 -4.87
C ASP A 530 -26.60 -2.04 -6.21
N HIS A 531 -25.42 -1.45 -6.36
CA HIS A 531 -24.58 -1.56 -7.54
C HIS A 531 -23.11 -1.73 -7.17
N VAL A 532 -22.44 -2.70 -7.81
CA VAL A 532 -20.99 -2.85 -7.75
C VAL A 532 -20.42 -2.69 -9.15
N ILE A 533 -19.52 -1.74 -9.33
CA ILE A 533 -18.76 -1.55 -10.56
C ILE A 533 -17.35 -2.08 -10.35
N SER A 534 -16.99 -3.11 -11.11
CA SER A 534 -15.68 -3.76 -11.02
C SER A 534 -14.87 -3.46 -12.28
N ILE A 535 -13.74 -2.78 -12.13
CA ILE A 535 -12.91 -2.32 -13.26
C ILE A 535 -11.52 -2.94 -13.21
N ASP A 536 -11.10 -3.57 -14.32
CA ASP A 536 -9.74 -4.05 -14.52
C ASP A 536 -9.34 -3.85 -15.99
N TYR A 537 -8.05 -3.68 -16.28
CA TYR A 537 -7.56 -3.54 -17.65
C TYR A 537 -7.42 -4.90 -18.35
N SER A 538 -7.23 -5.97 -17.57
CA SER A 538 -6.98 -7.33 -18.06
C SER A 538 -8.29 -8.03 -18.44
N ILE A 539 -8.42 -8.37 -19.73
CA ILE A 539 -9.58 -9.12 -20.23
C ILE A 539 -9.70 -10.51 -19.59
N ASP A 540 -8.58 -11.17 -19.25
CA ASP A 540 -8.58 -12.48 -18.61
C ASP A 540 -9.15 -12.40 -17.18
N ASN A 541 -8.86 -11.31 -16.46
CA ASN A 541 -9.42 -11.05 -15.14
C ASN A 541 -10.93 -10.80 -15.22
N ILE A 542 -11.36 -9.97 -16.18
CA ILE A 542 -12.79 -9.66 -16.39
C ILE A 542 -13.59 -10.91 -16.76
N LYS A 543 -13.12 -11.73 -17.71
CA LYS A 543 -13.76 -13.02 -18.04
C LYS A 543 -13.85 -13.95 -16.83
N SER A 544 -12.77 -14.05 -16.05
CA SER A 544 -12.77 -14.86 -14.82
C SER A 544 -13.77 -14.31 -13.79
N LEU A 545 -13.89 -12.99 -13.66
CA LEU A 545 -14.88 -12.35 -12.79
C LEU A 545 -16.31 -12.65 -13.25
N GLU A 546 -16.62 -12.51 -14.55
CA GLU A 546 -17.94 -12.84 -15.10
C GLU A 546 -18.32 -14.31 -14.85
N GLU A 547 -17.40 -15.24 -15.03
CA GLU A 547 -17.59 -16.65 -14.66
C GLU A 547 -17.89 -16.79 -13.16
N ASN A 548 -17.15 -16.11 -12.29
CA ASN A 548 -17.38 -16.15 -10.85
C ASN A 548 -18.70 -15.51 -10.43
N ILE A 549 -19.14 -14.43 -11.08
CA ILE A 549 -20.45 -13.82 -10.86
C ILE A 549 -21.56 -14.82 -11.18
N ASN A 550 -21.45 -15.48 -12.32
CA ASN A 550 -22.41 -16.50 -12.76
C ASN A 550 -22.45 -17.70 -11.79
N LEU A 551 -21.28 -18.19 -11.35
CA LEU A 551 -21.18 -19.27 -10.36
C LEU A 551 -21.89 -18.93 -9.04
N ASN A 552 -21.83 -17.67 -8.61
CA ASN A 552 -22.45 -17.20 -7.37
C ASN A 552 -23.86 -16.61 -7.56
N LYS A 553 -24.38 -16.58 -8.79
CA LYS A 553 -25.70 -16.04 -9.16
C LYS A 553 -25.91 -14.59 -8.70
N ILE A 554 -24.85 -13.77 -8.75
CA ILE A 554 -24.91 -12.35 -8.35
C ILE A 554 -25.38 -11.51 -9.56
N LYS A 555 -26.27 -10.54 -9.33
CA LYS A 555 -26.92 -9.77 -10.41
C LYS A 555 -26.51 -8.30 -10.47
N ASN A 556 -25.97 -7.77 -9.39
CA ASN A 556 -25.71 -6.33 -9.23
C ASN A 556 -24.24 -5.93 -9.41
N ILE A 557 -23.38 -6.85 -9.86
CA ILE A 557 -22.01 -6.54 -10.26
C ILE A 557 -21.97 -6.28 -11.77
N ARG A 558 -21.35 -5.17 -12.18
CA ARG A 558 -21.05 -4.87 -13.57
C ARG A 558 -19.53 -4.84 -13.78
N CYS A 559 -19.08 -5.64 -14.73
CA CYS A 559 -17.69 -5.74 -15.13
C CYS A 559 -17.37 -4.73 -16.23
N ILE A 560 -16.27 -4.00 -16.08
CA ILE A 560 -15.82 -3.02 -17.08
C ILE A 560 -14.33 -3.26 -17.36
N GLN A 561 -14.01 -3.59 -18.61
CA GLN A 561 -12.62 -3.75 -19.04
C GLN A 561 -12.03 -2.41 -19.50
N MET A 562 -11.29 -1.72 -18.63
CA MET A 562 -10.70 -0.41 -18.95
C MET A 562 -9.35 -0.20 -18.28
N ASP A 563 -8.41 0.42 -18.98
CA ASP A 563 -7.18 0.94 -18.39
C ASP A 563 -7.47 2.27 -17.68
N LEU A 564 -7.45 2.24 -16.35
CA LEU A 564 -7.69 3.39 -15.48
C LEU A 564 -6.54 4.43 -15.49
N PHE A 565 -5.40 4.14 -16.13
CA PHE A 565 -4.35 5.12 -16.35
C PHE A 565 -4.48 5.86 -17.70
N ASN A 566 -5.43 5.47 -18.54
CA ASN A 566 -5.74 6.17 -19.77
C ASN A 566 -6.78 7.28 -19.53
N GLN A 567 -6.43 8.53 -19.84
CA GLN A 567 -7.30 9.69 -19.59
C GLN A 567 -8.60 9.66 -20.41
N HIS A 568 -8.60 9.10 -21.62
CA HIS A 568 -9.82 8.94 -22.41
C HIS A 568 -10.82 8.00 -21.72
N ASN A 569 -10.32 6.89 -21.14
CA ASN A 569 -11.15 5.97 -20.37
C ASN A 569 -11.78 6.65 -19.14
N LEU A 570 -11.01 7.48 -18.42
CA LEU A 570 -11.53 8.25 -17.30
C LEU A 570 -12.62 9.25 -17.73
N LYS A 571 -12.45 9.90 -18.89
CA LYS A 571 -13.48 10.78 -19.48
C LYS A 571 -14.76 10.01 -19.84
N GLN A 572 -14.65 8.79 -20.36
CA GLN A 572 -15.81 7.95 -20.66
C GLN A 572 -16.60 7.61 -19.39
N ILE A 573 -15.91 7.21 -18.30
CA ILE A 573 -16.57 6.96 -17.01
C ILE A 573 -17.29 8.23 -16.52
N ASN A 574 -16.64 9.39 -16.67
CA ASN A 574 -17.27 10.67 -16.30
C ASN A 574 -18.56 10.95 -17.09
N LEU A 575 -18.63 10.60 -18.37
CA LEU A 575 -19.86 10.75 -19.17
C LEU A 575 -20.99 9.84 -18.68
N HIS A 576 -20.68 8.59 -18.32
CA HIS A 576 -21.68 7.67 -17.75
C HIS A 576 -22.23 8.20 -16.41
N ILE A 577 -21.36 8.67 -15.51
CA ILE A 577 -21.76 9.24 -14.21
C ILE A 577 -22.57 10.52 -14.42
N ARG A 578 -22.16 11.40 -15.34
CA ARG A 578 -22.91 12.60 -15.71
C ARG A 578 -24.33 12.26 -16.17
N ARG A 579 -24.47 11.24 -17.03
CA ARG A 579 -25.79 10.80 -17.53
C ARG A 579 -26.65 10.21 -16.41
N TYR A 580 -26.05 9.45 -15.50
CA TYR A 580 -26.73 8.96 -14.29
C TYR A 580 -27.30 10.11 -13.44
N ILE A 581 -26.49 11.14 -13.18
CA ILE A 581 -26.90 12.34 -12.44
C ILE A 581 -28.06 13.05 -13.15
N VAL A 582 -27.90 13.30 -14.45
CA VAL A 582 -28.92 13.95 -15.30
C VAL A 582 -30.25 13.21 -15.25
N ASN A 583 -30.23 11.88 -15.37
CA ASN A 583 -31.43 11.06 -15.33
C ASN A 583 -32.08 11.09 -13.95
N THR A 584 -31.29 10.96 -12.89
CA THR A 584 -31.85 10.90 -11.53
C THR A 584 -32.44 12.23 -11.07
N VAL A 585 -31.85 13.37 -11.49
CA VAL A 585 -32.42 14.70 -11.25
C VAL A 585 -33.76 14.87 -11.97
N LYS A 586 -33.86 14.41 -13.23
CA LYS A 586 -35.12 14.42 -13.98
C LYS A 586 -36.23 13.60 -13.30
N GLU A 587 -35.87 12.48 -12.67
CA GLU A 587 -36.80 11.62 -11.92
C GLU A 587 -37.21 12.18 -10.54
N LYS A 588 -36.74 13.37 -10.14
CA LYS A 588 -37.02 14.01 -8.84
C LYS A 588 -36.73 13.13 -7.61
N LYS A 589 -35.67 12.33 -7.62
CA LYS A 589 -35.21 11.66 -6.39
C LYS A 589 -34.56 12.68 -5.43
N ILE A 590 -35.32 13.12 -4.42
CA ILE A 590 -34.97 14.20 -3.48
C ILE A 590 -33.63 13.93 -2.76
N ASP A 591 -33.37 12.70 -2.28
CA ASP A 591 -32.12 12.37 -1.59
C ASP A 591 -30.86 12.55 -2.46
N LEU A 592 -30.94 12.20 -3.75
CA LEU A 592 -29.79 12.42 -4.64
C LEU A 592 -29.61 13.90 -4.97
N TYR A 593 -30.70 14.67 -5.02
CA TYR A 593 -30.64 16.09 -5.30
C TYR A 593 -29.84 16.86 -4.24
N ASP A 594 -30.10 16.62 -2.94
CA ASP A 594 -29.35 17.25 -1.85
C ASP A 594 -27.87 16.83 -1.84
N LYS A 595 -27.60 15.55 -2.11
CA LYS A 595 -26.23 15.04 -2.31
C LYS A 595 -25.54 15.75 -3.47
N ILE A 596 -26.18 15.82 -4.65
CA ILE A 596 -25.64 16.51 -5.83
C ILE A 596 -25.39 17.99 -5.53
N LYS A 597 -26.29 18.65 -4.80
CA LYS A 597 -26.15 20.04 -4.37
C LYS A 597 -24.92 20.24 -3.49
N GLU A 598 -24.75 19.40 -2.47
CA GLU A 598 -23.57 19.39 -1.62
C GLU A 598 -22.30 19.15 -2.46
N TYR A 599 -22.32 18.17 -3.37
CA TYR A 599 -21.18 17.83 -4.23
C TYR A 599 -20.81 18.93 -5.21
N ILE A 600 -21.78 19.56 -5.87
CA ILE A 600 -21.53 20.69 -6.76
C ILE A 600 -20.97 21.85 -5.95
N ARG A 601 -21.46 22.13 -4.74
CA ARG A 601 -20.88 23.15 -3.86
C ARG A 601 -19.43 22.82 -3.46
N LEU A 602 -19.10 21.55 -3.24
CA LEU A 602 -17.74 21.10 -2.91
C LEU A 602 -16.78 21.07 -4.11
N THR A 603 -17.32 20.91 -5.32
CA THR A 603 -16.55 20.86 -6.58
C THR A 603 -16.42 22.24 -7.21
N PHE A 604 -17.49 23.03 -7.17
CA PHE A 604 -17.60 24.41 -7.64
C PHE A 604 -17.55 25.35 -6.46
N ILE A 605 -16.32 25.62 -6.14
CA ILE A 605 -15.91 26.69 -5.28
C ILE A 605 -16.28 28.03 -5.97
N GLN A 606 -17.31 28.75 -5.48
CA GLN A 606 -17.59 30.11 -5.95
C GLN A 606 -16.35 31.00 -5.70
N THR A 607 -15.73 31.56 -6.75
CA THR A 607 -14.80 32.68 -6.65
C THR A 607 -14.59 33.36 -8.00
N ASN A 608 -14.73 34.69 -8.02
CA ASN A 608 -14.31 35.55 -9.11
C ASN A 608 -12.79 35.76 -9.04
N ASN A 609 -12.11 35.76 -10.19
CA ASN A 609 -10.74 36.25 -10.43
C ASN A 609 -9.58 35.21 -10.37
N GLU A 610 -8.73 35.29 -11.42
CA GLU A 610 -7.52 34.52 -11.86
C GLU A 610 -7.37 33.00 -11.57
N ASN A 611 -8.34 32.35 -10.92
CA ASN A 611 -8.39 30.91 -10.62
C ASN A 611 -8.87 30.03 -11.80
N ILE A 612 -9.04 30.61 -13.00
CA ILE A 612 -9.61 29.96 -14.20
C ILE A 612 -8.78 28.73 -14.64
N LEU A 613 -7.46 28.72 -14.41
CA LEU A 613 -6.60 27.62 -14.88
C LEU A 613 -6.73 26.33 -14.05
N VAL A 614 -6.84 26.44 -12.72
CA VAL A 614 -7.02 25.26 -11.83
C VAL A 614 -8.47 24.79 -11.87
N GLU A 615 -9.42 25.72 -11.99
CA GLU A 615 -10.80 25.38 -12.31
C GLU A 615 -10.87 24.58 -13.60
N ASN A 616 -10.16 24.95 -14.67
CA ASN A 616 -10.15 24.16 -15.91
C ASN A 616 -9.60 22.75 -15.70
N ILE A 617 -8.59 22.53 -14.86
CA ILE A 617 -8.00 21.20 -14.66
C ILE A 617 -8.88 20.29 -13.79
N GLN A 618 -9.47 20.81 -12.72
CA GLN A 618 -10.46 20.06 -11.94
C GLN A 618 -11.74 19.84 -12.75
N LYS A 619 -12.13 20.81 -13.59
CA LYS A 619 -13.22 20.65 -14.57
C LYS A 619 -12.92 19.54 -15.58
N ILE A 620 -11.69 19.40 -16.07
CA ILE A 620 -11.33 18.39 -17.09
C ILE A 620 -11.46 16.94 -16.58
N GLN A 621 -11.37 16.71 -15.26
CA GLN A 621 -11.31 15.35 -14.69
C GLN A 621 -12.52 14.96 -13.84
N SER A 622 -13.52 15.82 -13.71
CA SER A 622 -14.74 15.54 -12.93
C SER A 622 -15.97 15.34 -13.82
N PRO A 623 -16.89 14.40 -13.50
CA PRO A 623 -18.19 14.29 -14.17
C PRO A 623 -19.11 15.51 -13.93
N TYR A 624 -18.85 16.31 -12.89
CA TYR A 624 -19.72 17.41 -12.47
C TYR A 624 -19.44 18.72 -13.21
N SER A 625 -18.32 18.82 -13.92
CA SER A 625 -17.80 20.08 -14.49
C SER A 625 -18.63 20.69 -15.62
N THR A 626 -19.44 19.86 -16.28
CA THR A 626 -20.14 20.19 -17.53
C THR A 626 -21.62 19.81 -17.45
N LEU A 627 -22.22 19.78 -16.25
CA LEU A 627 -23.64 19.44 -16.13
C LEU A 627 -24.52 20.44 -16.90
N PRO A 628 -25.67 20.01 -17.44
CA PRO A 628 -26.60 20.94 -18.09
C PRO A 628 -27.02 22.08 -17.16
N ARG A 629 -27.17 23.29 -17.74
CA ARG A 629 -27.52 24.52 -17.02
C ARG A 629 -28.75 24.38 -16.12
N TYR A 630 -29.79 23.68 -16.58
CA TYR A 630 -31.01 23.46 -15.81
C TYR A 630 -30.78 22.73 -14.48
N ILE A 631 -29.76 21.87 -14.37
CA ILE A 631 -29.42 21.21 -13.10
C ILE A 631 -28.91 22.27 -12.12
N TYR A 632 -28.03 23.17 -12.56
CA TYR A 632 -27.55 24.29 -11.75
C TYR A 632 -28.68 25.29 -11.41
N GLU A 633 -29.59 25.54 -12.35
CA GLU A 633 -30.74 26.43 -12.12
C GLU A 633 -31.73 25.84 -11.11
N GLN A 634 -32.03 24.53 -11.17
CA GLN A 634 -32.84 23.87 -10.14
C GLN A 634 -32.20 23.99 -8.75
N LEU A 635 -30.88 23.79 -8.66
CA LEU A 635 -30.10 23.96 -7.43
C LEU A 635 -30.18 25.36 -6.85
N ASN A 636 -30.21 26.39 -7.70
CA ASN A 636 -30.38 27.78 -7.30
C ASN A 636 -31.84 28.12 -6.96
N ASN A 637 -32.82 27.61 -7.71
CA ASN A 637 -34.25 27.88 -7.51
C ASN A 637 -34.79 27.28 -6.20
N PHE A 638 -34.24 26.16 -5.73
CA PHE A 638 -34.59 25.65 -4.39
C PHE A 638 -34.08 26.56 -3.26
N ASN A 639 -32.98 27.28 -3.46
CA ASN A 639 -32.53 28.27 -2.46
C ASN A 639 -33.45 29.49 -2.41
N THR A 640 -34.23 29.78 -3.45
CA THR A 640 -35.09 30.98 -3.48
C THR A 640 -36.50 30.73 -2.95
N ASN A 641 -37.01 29.48 -2.98
CA ASN A 641 -38.42 29.21 -2.66
C ASN A 641 -38.69 28.35 -1.42
N THR A 642 -37.69 27.91 -0.65
CA THR A 642 -37.96 27.12 0.59
C THR A 642 -37.54 27.79 1.90
N PHE A 643 -37.21 29.08 1.90
CA PHE A 643 -37.00 29.84 3.15
C PHE A 643 -37.56 31.28 3.07
N LYS A 644 -38.63 31.46 2.31
CA LYS A 644 -39.57 32.56 2.56
C LYS A 644 -40.90 31.91 2.91
N GLU A 645 -41.46 32.34 4.04
CA GLU A 645 -42.69 31.84 4.66
C GLU A 645 -42.49 30.67 5.63
N ASN A 646 -42.04 31.01 6.83
CA ASN A 646 -42.54 30.43 8.09
C ASN A 646 -42.34 31.46 9.20
N ASN A 647 -43.00 32.61 9.03
CA ASN A 647 -43.41 33.51 10.10
C ASN A 647 -44.80 33.97 9.69
N ASP A 648 -45.80 33.19 10.12
CA ASP A 648 -47.11 33.63 10.60
C ASP A 648 -48.11 32.47 10.44
N ASN A 649 -48.34 31.82 11.58
CA ASN A 649 -49.69 31.61 12.10
C ASN A 649 -50.77 31.01 11.16
N ILE A 650 -51.12 29.76 11.49
CA ILE A 650 -52.49 29.23 11.73
C ILE A 650 -52.87 28.01 10.86
N ILE A 651 -53.45 27.03 11.58
CA ILE A 651 -54.28 25.87 11.19
C ILE A 651 -53.58 24.52 10.95
N THR A 652 -53.34 23.88 12.09
CA THR A 652 -53.66 22.48 12.31
C THR A 652 -55.09 22.12 11.86
N LYS A 653 -55.20 20.94 11.24
CA LYS A 653 -56.40 20.12 11.01
C LYS A 653 -57.20 20.40 9.72
N ASP A 654 -57.20 19.32 8.94
CA ASP A 654 -58.37 18.68 8.34
C ASP A 654 -58.53 18.74 6.82
N ILE A 655 -58.69 17.52 6.30
CA ILE A 655 -59.47 17.12 5.13
C ILE A 655 -58.66 16.91 3.83
N PHE A 656 -58.14 15.67 3.75
CA PHE A 656 -58.48 14.77 2.64
C PHE A 656 -59.99 14.89 2.32
N LYS A 657 -60.38 15.72 1.34
CA LYS A 657 -61.55 15.51 0.47
C LYS A 657 -61.32 16.21 -0.87
N ASN A 658 -61.23 15.40 -1.91
CA ASN A 658 -61.64 15.76 -3.27
C ASN A 658 -63.15 16.04 -3.24
N PRO A 659 -63.70 17.07 -3.91
CA PRO A 659 -64.03 16.89 -5.33
C PRO A 659 -63.92 18.16 -6.21
N ASN A 660 -63.85 17.86 -7.51
CA ASN A 660 -64.28 18.64 -8.68
C ASN A 660 -65.27 19.79 -8.45
N VAL A 661 -65.23 20.75 -9.41
CA VAL A 661 -66.36 21.31 -10.19
C VAL A 661 -66.40 22.85 -10.20
N HIS A 662 -66.27 23.42 -11.42
CA HIS A 662 -66.73 24.73 -11.93
C HIS A 662 -66.16 26.00 -11.24
N ASN A 663 -65.76 27.09 -11.91
CA ASN A 663 -66.38 27.77 -13.06
C ASN A 663 -65.41 28.77 -13.73
N ASP A 664 -65.81 29.19 -14.92
CA ASP A 664 -65.23 30.16 -15.85
C ASP A 664 -64.88 31.52 -15.24
N GLU A 665 -63.73 32.09 -15.62
CA GLU A 665 -63.62 33.53 -15.89
C GLU A 665 -62.69 33.81 -17.08
N TYR A 666 -63.29 34.43 -18.09
CA TYR A 666 -62.69 35.00 -19.28
C TYR A 666 -61.78 36.17 -18.95
N ILE A 667 -60.54 36.18 -19.46
CA ILE A 667 -59.87 37.41 -19.87
C ILE A 667 -59.23 37.21 -21.25
N ASN A 668 -59.90 37.82 -22.23
CA ASN A 668 -59.41 38.19 -23.56
C ASN A 668 -58.46 39.39 -23.43
N ASN A 669 -57.33 39.39 -24.14
CA ASN A 669 -56.97 40.38 -25.18
C ASN A 669 -55.46 40.42 -25.49
N ASN A 670 -55.18 40.23 -26.78
CA ASN A 670 -54.23 40.96 -27.63
C ASN A 670 -52.75 41.08 -27.19
N ASN A 671 -51.86 40.37 -27.89
CA ASN A 671 -51.09 40.99 -28.98
C ASN A 671 -50.29 39.93 -29.76
N ASN A 672 -50.45 40.01 -31.08
CA ASN A 672 -49.88 39.16 -32.11
C ASN A 672 -48.40 39.51 -32.42
N ASN A 673 -47.80 38.56 -33.15
CA ASN A 673 -46.61 38.59 -34.01
C ASN A 673 -45.29 38.20 -33.34
N ASP A 674 -44.47 37.28 -33.83
CA ASP A 674 -44.56 36.21 -34.84
C ASP A 674 -43.22 35.45 -34.72
N MET A 675 -43.27 34.12 -34.64
CA MET A 675 -42.37 33.17 -35.32
C MET A 675 -42.59 31.76 -34.78
N GLU A 676 -43.44 31.05 -35.52
CA GLU A 676 -43.68 29.62 -35.42
C GLU A 676 -42.43 28.81 -35.79
N TYR A 677 -42.05 27.87 -34.94
CA TYR A 677 -41.55 26.56 -35.37
C TYR A 677 -42.19 25.52 -34.46
N SER A 678 -43.43 25.18 -34.78
CA SER A 678 -44.04 23.90 -34.43
C SER A 678 -43.50 22.84 -35.39
N ASN A 679 -42.72 21.90 -34.87
CA ASN A 679 -42.68 20.54 -35.41
C ASN A 679 -42.82 19.58 -34.23
N ASP A 680 -44.06 19.14 -34.07
CA ASP A 680 -44.45 18.02 -33.24
C ASP A 680 -43.75 16.71 -33.69
N ASN A 681 -43.61 15.79 -32.73
CA ASN A 681 -43.65 14.35 -32.91
C ASN A 681 -42.42 13.55 -33.37
N ASP A 682 -41.20 13.98 -33.04
CA ASP A 682 -40.13 13.01 -32.76
C ASP A 682 -40.12 12.65 -31.27
N MET A 683 -41.18 11.97 -30.82
CA MET A 683 -41.09 11.12 -29.63
C MET A 683 -40.11 9.98 -29.94
N ILE A 684 -38.82 10.28 -29.80
CA ILE A 684 -37.75 9.31 -29.76
C ILE A 684 -38.13 8.32 -28.66
N LYS A 685 -38.66 7.16 -29.07
CA LYS A 685 -38.78 5.97 -28.24
C LYS A 685 -37.40 5.70 -27.68
N PHE A 686 -37.13 6.17 -26.45
CA PHE A 686 -35.90 5.84 -25.74
C PHE A 686 -35.84 4.31 -25.67
N LYS A 687 -34.97 3.72 -26.52
CA LYS A 687 -34.62 2.30 -26.46
C LYS A 687 -34.29 1.95 -25.01
N GLN A 688 -34.80 0.81 -24.56
CA GLN A 688 -34.59 0.21 -23.23
C GLN A 688 -33.32 0.72 -22.52
N ASN A 689 -33.53 1.43 -21.40
CA ASN A 689 -32.57 1.88 -20.40
C ASN A 689 -31.10 1.49 -20.67
N GLU A 690 -30.40 2.27 -21.51
CA GLU A 690 -28.95 2.18 -21.62
C GLU A 690 -28.32 2.32 -20.23
N PHE A 691 -27.45 1.38 -19.87
CA PHE A 691 -26.78 1.40 -18.58
C PHE A 691 -25.96 2.68 -18.39
N VAL A 692 -26.14 3.33 -17.24
CA VAL A 692 -25.34 4.46 -16.78
C VAL A 692 -24.70 4.11 -15.43
N MET A 693 -23.43 4.45 -15.28
CA MET A 693 -22.67 4.17 -14.06
C MET A 693 -23.13 5.10 -12.92
N PRO A 694 -23.61 4.56 -11.78
CA PRO A 694 -23.94 5.38 -10.63
C PRO A 694 -22.71 6.09 -10.06
N SER A 695 -22.91 7.21 -9.36
CA SER A 695 -21.80 7.80 -8.58
C SER A 695 -21.38 6.85 -7.44
N PRO A 696 -20.08 6.68 -7.15
CA PRO A 696 -19.64 5.79 -6.07
C PRO A 696 -19.76 6.41 -4.67
N ASP A 697 -20.30 5.64 -3.73
CA ASP A 697 -20.29 5.95 -2.29
C ASP A 697 -19.01 5.42 -1.61
N LEU A 698 -18.50 4.28 -2.11
CA LEU A 698 -17.24 3.68 -1.70
C LEU A 698 -16.38 3.37 -2.92
N ILE A 699 -15.11 3.76 -2.87
CA ILE A 699 -14.09 3.29 -3.80
C ILE A 699 -13.12 2.38 -3.04
N ILE A 700 -12.95 1.14 -3.51
CA ILE A 700 -11.82 0.28 -3.14
C ILE A 700 -10.77 0.41 -4.24
N VAL A 701 -9.52 0.69 -3.88
CA VAL A 701 -8.39 0.75 -4.82
C VAL A 701 -7.32 -0.23 -4.39
N ASN A 702 -6.98 -1.20 -5.25
CA ASN A 702 -5.81 -2.07 -5.08
C ASN A 702 -4.87 -1.97 -6.30
N PRO A 703 -4.14 -0.86 -6.45
CA PRO A 703 -3.44 -0.53 -7.68
C PRO A 703 -2.15 -1.37 -7.85
N PRO A 704 -1.55 -1.38 -9.05
CA PRO A 704 -0.25 -2.02 -9.24
C PRO A 704 0.83 -1.40 -8.34
N ARG A 705 1.95 -2.13 -8.13
CA ARG A 705 3.06 -1.72 -7.25
C ARG A 705 3.64 -0.32 -7.48
N LYS A 706 3.41 0.31 -8.64
CA LYS A 706 3.86 1.69 -8.93
C LYS A 706 2.96 2.75 -8.27
N GLY A 707 1.76 2.37 -7.86
CA GLY A 707 0.74 3.25 -7.30
C GLY A 707 -0.21 3.83 -8.35
N CYS A 708 -1.07 4.72 -7.87
CA CYS A 708 -2.03 5.52 -8.60
C CYS A 708 -1.30 6.70 -9.25
N GLY A 709 -1.17 6.78 -10.58
CA GLY A 709 -0.59 7.98 -11.23
C GLY A 709 -1.29 9.30 -10.81
N LYS A 710 -0.61 10.45 -10.93
CA LYS A 710 -1.16 11.77 -10.52
C LYS A 710 -2.55 12.06 -11.12
N VAL A 711 -2.71 11.81 -12.42
CA VAL A 711 -3.98 12.00 -13.16
C VAL A 711 -5.10 11.15 -12.56
N PHE A 712 -4.83 9.89 -12.26
CA PHE A 712 -5.82 8.99 -11.67
C PHE A 712 -6.25 9.42 -10.26
N ARG A 713 -5.33 9.93 -9.43
CA ARG A 713 -5.67 10.46 -8.09
C ARG A 713 -6.55 11.70 -8.14
N ARG A 714 -6.27 12.61 -9.08
CA ARG A 714 -7.12 13.78 -9.34
C ARG A 714 -8.51 13.36 -9.85
N TRP A 715 -8.58 12.36 -10.72
CA TRP A 715 -9.85 11.79 -11.17
C TRP A 715 -10.65 11.18 -10.00
N ILE A 716 -10.04 10.35 -9.15
CA ILE A 716 -10.69 9.83 -7.93
C ILE A 716 -11.26 10.97 -7.08
N ARG A 717 -10.46 12.02 -6.83
CA ARG A 717 -10.94 13.21 -6.12
C ARG A 717 -12.10 13.91 -6.85
N GLY A 718 -12.05 13.95 -8.18
CA GLY A 718 -13.06 14.55 -9.05
C GLY A 718 -14.39 13.80 -9.06
N LEU A 719 -14.40 12.52 -8.67
CA LEU A 719 -15.63 11.76 -8.40
C LEU A 719 -16.33 12.22 -7.10
N CYS A 720 -15.62 12.93 -6.22
CA CYS A 720 -16.09 13.36 -4.90
C CYS A 720 -16.59 12.21 -4.02
N CYS A 721 -16.08 11.00 -4.21
CA CYS A 721 -16.45 9.86 -3.38
C CYS A 721 -16.03 10.11 -1.92
N LYS A 722 -16.99 9.97 -0.99
CA LYS A 722 -16.78 10.27 0.43
C LYS A 722 -15.85 9.26 1.09
N HIS A 723 -15.85 8.00 0.65
CA HIS A 723 -15.11 6.92 1.28
C HIS A 723 -14.16 6.25 0.29
N ILE A 724 -12.88 6.16 0.65
CA ILE A 724 -11.89 5.39 -0.12
C ILE A 724 -11.24 4.38 0.82
N ILE A 725 -11.21 3.11 0.42
CA ILE A 725 -10.38 2.09 1.03
C ILE A 725 -9.22 1.78 0.08
N TYR A 726 -8.02 2.15 0.48
CA TYR A 726 -6.81 1.92 -0.28
C TYR A 726 -6.08 0.67 0.23
N VAL A 727 -6.01 -0.37 -0.58
CA VAL A 727 -5.30 -1.62 -0.30
C VAL A 727 -3.99 -1.67 -1.10
N SER A 728 -2.86 -2.04 -0.48
CA SER A 728 -1.58 -2.15 -1.19
C SER A 728 -0.53 -2.97 -0.46
N CYS A 729 0.16 -3.85 -1.19
CA CYS A 729 1.39 -4.52 -0.74
C CYS A 729 2.66 -3.65 -0.83
N ASN A 730 2.52 -2.43 -1.38
CA ASN A 730 3.60 -1.46 -1.48
C ASN A 730 3.22 -0.16 -0.76
N VAL A 731 3.66 -0.07 0.49
CA VAL A 731 3.43 1.09 1.37
C VAL A 731 4.08 2.37 0.87
N HIS A 732 5.21 2.30 0.16
CA HIS A 732 5.87 3.52 -0.33
C HIS A 732 5.04 4.23 -1.40
N SER A 733 4.51 3.47 -2.38
CA SER A 733 3.62 4.05 -3.39
C SER A 733 2.28 4.44 -2.77
N GLN A 734 1.73 3.62 -1.88
CA GLN A 734 0.46 3.92 -1.21
C GLN A 734 0.54 5.25 -0.44
N PHE A 735 1.52 5.45 0.44
CA PHE A 735 1.62 6.67 1.25
C PHE A 735 1.94 7.92 0.41
N LYS A 736 2.69 7.77 -0.69
CA LYS A 736 2.87 8.85 -1.69
C LYS A 736 1.53 9.24 -2.32
N ASP A 737 0.70 8.26 -2.66
CA ASP A 737 -0.60 8.48 -3.29
C ASP A 737 -1.60 9.06 -2.30
N ILE A 738 -1.61 8.56 -1.07
CA ILE A 738 -2.41 9.07 0.04
C ILE A 738 -2.02 10.50 0.39
N SER A 739 -0.73 10.84 0.45
CA SER A 739 -0.28 12.22 0.69
C SER A 739 -0.89 13.20 -0.33
N HIS A 740 -0.93 12.81 -1.60
CA HIS A 740 -1.60 13.61 -2.62
C HIS A 740 -3.12 13.69 -2.41
N LEU A 741 -3.78 12.61 -1.99
CA LEU A 741 -5.22 12.64 -1.66
C LEU A 741 -5.50 13.50 -0.42
N ILE A 742 -4.62 13.52 0.58
CA ILE A 742 -4.70 14.38 1.76
C ILE A 742 -4.64 15.86 1.36
N ASN A 743 -3.71 16.20 0.46
CA ASN A 743 -3.60 17.55 -0.10
C ASN A 743 -4.79 17.91 -1.00
N LEU A 744 -5.62 16.95 -1.37
CA LEU A 744 -6.87 17.14 -2.10
C LEU A 744 -8.11 17.14 -1.19
N GLY A 745 -7.95 17.10 0.14
CA GLY A 745 -9.04 17.23 1.10
C GLY A 745 -9.49 15.92 1.76
N TYR A 746 -8.84 14.78 1.46
CA TYR A 746 -9.06 13.57 2.24
C TYR A 746 -8.35 13.65 3.61
N ILE A 747 -8.87 12.87 4.55
CA ILE A 747 -8.24 12.59 5.85
C ILE A 747 -8.14 11.08 6.02
N ILE A 748 -7.07 10.61 6.67
CA ILE A 748 -6.94 9.21 7.04
C ILE A 748 -7.66 8.99 8.36
N LYS A 749 -8.54 7.98 8.42
CA LYS A 749 -9.19 7.56 9.65
C LYS A 749 -8.52 6.33 10.25
N ASP A 750 -8.33 5.26 9.47
CA ASP A 750 -7.71 4.00 9.94
C ASP A 750 -6.56 3.54 9.03
N ILE A 751 -5.47 3.06 9.63
CA ILE A 751 -4.32 2.41 8.97
C ILE A 751 -4.18 0.99 9.57
N ILE A 752 -4.44 -0.02 8.75
CA ILE A 752 -4.59 -1.41 9.19
C ILE A 752 -3.56 -2.28 8.45
N PRO A 753 -2.43 -2.63 9.09
CA PRO A 753 -1.42 -3.47 8.49
C PRO A 753 -1.69 -4.98 8.67
N LEU A 754 -1.37 -5.75 7.64
CA LEU A 754 -1.40 -7.21 7.65
C LEU A 754 -0.08 -7.79 7.13
N ASP A 755 0.51 -8.74 7.86
CA ASP A 755 1.72 -9.42 7.41
C ASP A 755 1.40 -10.56 6.43
N THR A 756 1.00 -10.20 5.22
CA THR A 756 0.68 -11.15 4.13
C THR A 756 1.92 -11.84 3.54
N PHE A 757 3.12 -11.33 3.83
CA PHE A 757 4.39 -11.89 3.34
C PHE A 757 5.44 -12.03 4.45
N PRO A 758 5.21 -12.90 5.45
CA PRO A 758 6.19 -13.16 6.49
C PRO A 758 7.55 -13.61 5.94
N ARG A 759 8.62 -13.30 6.67
CA ARG A 759 10.03 -13.56 6.33
C ARG A 759 10.51 -12.78 5.10
N THR A 760 9.80 -11.73 4.72
CA THR A 760 10.12 -10.79 3.64
C THR A 760 9.83 -9.35 4.09
N PRO A 761 10.40 -8.32 3.44
CA PRO A 761 10.09 -6.92 3.75
C PRO A 761 8.68 -6.50 3.35
N HIS A 762 7.97 -7.29 2.53
CA HIS A 762 6.64 -6.95 2.05
C HIS A 762 5.57 -7.24 3.11
N PHE A 763 4.49 -6.47 3.07
CA PHE A 763 3.28 -6.66 3.85
C PHE A 763 2.16 -5.84 3.19
N GLU A 764 0.91 -6.13 3.52
CA GLU A 764 -0.26 -5.42 3.01
C GLU A 764 -0.71 -4.36 4.01
N THR A 765 -1.24 -3.25 3.50
CA THR A 765 -1.91 -2.25 4.32
C THR A 765 -3.24 -1.86 3.71
N ILE A 766 -4.25 -1.77 4.56
CA ILE A 766 -5.57 -1.22 4.25
C ILE A 766 -5.65 0.14 4.92
N VAL A 767 -5.84 1.20 4.14
CA VAL A 767 -6.00 2.55 4.66
C VAL A 767 -7.38 3.07 4.30
N TYR A 768 -8.16 3.45 5.30
CA TYR A 768 -9.46 4.09 5.10
C TYR A 768 -9.31 5.61 5.14
N LEU A 769 -9.77 6.24 4.06
CA LEU A 769 -9.79 7.68 3.85
C LEU A 769 -11.24 8.16 3.79
N LYS A 770 -11.52 9.27 4.47
CA LYS A 770 -12.79 10.00 4.40
C LYS A 770 -12.54 11.35 3.73
N LEU A 771 -13.39 11.74 2.78
CA LEU A 771 -13.39 13.11 2.27
C LEU A 771 -13.96 14.02 3.36
N ASP A 772 -13.19 15.03 3.75
CA ASP A 772 -13.61 15.98 4.78
C ASP A 772 -14.05 17.29 4.14
N CYS A 773 -15.36 17.51 4.10
CA CYS A 773 -15.97 18.71 3.55
C CYS A 773 -15.51 20.00 4.27
N LYS A 774 -15.30 19.94 5.59
CA LYS A 774 -14.83 21.10 6.37
C LYS A 774 -13.40 21.44 5.97
N LYS A 775 -12.53 20.44 5.87
CA LYS A 775 -11.16 20.63 5.36
C LYS A 775 -11.16 21.23 3.97
N VAL A 776 -11.95 20.70 3.03
CA VAL A 776 -12.05 21.25 1.65
C VAL A 776 -12.45 22.72 1.66
N HIS A 777 -13.39 23.12 2.52
CA HIS A 777 -13.82 24.52 2.63
C HIS A 777 -12.77 25.43 3.28
N HIS A 778 -12.15 25.00 4.39
CA HIS A 778 -11.18 25.81 5.14
C HIS A 778 -9.82 25.91 4.44
N SER A 779 -9.33 24.83 3.83
CA SER A 779 -8.03 24.79 3.15
C SER A 779 -8.16 24.99 1.64
N LYS A 780 -9.24 25.64 1.16
CA LYS A 780 -9.51 25.85 -0.27
C LYS A 780 -8.33 26.49 -0.99
N GLU A 781 -7.79 27.57 -0.44
CA GLU A 781 -6.65 28.29 -1.01
C GLU A 781 -5.38 27.44 -1.00
N GLU A 782 -5.14 26.68 0.07
CA GLU A 782 -4.00 25.77 0.19
C GLU A 782 -4.06 24.63 -0.84
N ILE A 783 -5.24 24.04 -1.05
CA ILE A 783 -5.48 23.00 -2.07
C ILE A 783 -5.22 23.58 -3.46
N LEU A 784 -5.70 24.80 -3.72
CA LEU A 784 -5.51 25.49 -5.00
C LEU A 784 -4.03 25.80 -5.25
N GLN A 785 -3.34 26.36 -4.25
CA GLN A 785 -1.90 26.63 -4.31
C GLN A 785 -1.09 25.35 -4.51
N PHE A 786 -1.46 24.26 -3.83
CA PHE A 786 -0.86 22.95 -4.02
C PHE A 786 -1.00 22.48 -5.48
N GLU A 787 -2.20 22.56 -6.05
CA GLU A 787 -2.45 22.20 -7.45
C GLU A 787 -1.68 23.10 -8.43
N MET A 788 -1.63 24.42 -8.19
CA MET A 788 -0.84 25.36 -8.99
C MET A 788 0.65 25.02 -8.96
N ASN A 789 1.21 24.69 -7.80
CA ASN A 789 2.61 24.31 -7.65
C ASN A 789 2.91 22.97 -8.34
N GLU A 790 2.01 22.01 -8.26
CA GLU A 790 2.11 20.74 -8.98
C GLU A 790 2.14 20.92 -10.51
N ILE A 791 1.46 21.94 -11.04
CA ILE A 791 1.48 22.31 -12.46
C ILE A 791 2.76 23.06 -12.82
N LYS A 792 3.14 24.09 -12.04
CA LYS A 792 4.33 24.93 -12.28
C LYS A 792 5.63 24.11 -12.30
N ASN A 793 5.73 23.08 -11.46
CA ASN A 793 6.88 22.17 -11.45
C ASN A 793 7.07 21.38 -12.76
N LYS A 794 6.09 21.39 -13.67
CA LYS A 794 6.27 20.90 -15.04
C LYS A 794 6.57 22.06 -16.00
N LYS A 795 7.86 22.34 -16.24
CA LYS A 795 8.30 23.09 -17.45
C LYS A 795 7.94 22.41 -18.80
N LYS A 796 7.20 21.29 -18.81
CA LYS A 796 6.83 20.53 -20.01
C LYS A 796 5.34 20.54 -20.39
N PHE A 797 4.48 21.32 -19.72
CA PHE A 797 3.05 21.42 -20.05
C PHE A 797 2.70 22.75 -20.75
N LYS A 798 3.47 23.10 -21.80
CA LYS A 798 3.07 24.15 -22.76
C LYS A 798 2.52 23.57 -24.07
N GLN A 799 2.39 22.25 -24.21
CA GLN A 799 1.95 21.59 -25.46
C GLN A 799 0.72 20.67 -25.33
N GLU A 800 0.22 20.41 -24.12
CA GLU A 800 -1.10 19.78 -23.89
C GLU A 800 -2.05 20.85 -23.36
#